data_AF-M4CQ24-F1
#
_entry.id   AF-M4CQ24-F1
#
_cell.length_a   1.000
_cell.length_b   1.000
_cell.length_c   1.000
_cell.angle_alpha   90.00
_cell.angle_beta   90.00
_cell.angle_gamma   90.00
#
_symmetry.space_group_name_H-M   'P 1'
#
loop_
_entity.id
_entity.type
_entity.pdbx_description
1 polymer ?
#
loop_
_entity_poly.entity_id
_entity_poly.type
_entity_poly.pdbx_seq_one_letter_code
_entity_poly.pdbx_strand_id
1 'polypeptide(L)'
;MANMPMDIVNDVFLRLPATTLVRCRLLSKPCFSLIDSPDFIASHLKRVLETEEHLMIILRSPRLLRTVYLDAPDKISDVDHPLQAGGFTEVFGSVNGVIGLTNSPVDLAIFNPSSRKIHRLPIEPIDFPEHYISRENVFYGLGYDSVSDDYKVVRMVQSTHKGHGESFGRAFEIKVFSLKSNKWKRIHLLFDVQILFTKVYYRLLYRRGNGVLASNRLHWILPRSRGYIAWNTVIRFDLASDDLGILRYPLELLHEDGMGIGVLDGCLCLMCYSESSHVGVWILREYRGKWSKFISVPKPETAVSFEFVRPLIYSKDRSKILLEINNGKLFWFDLASKSFETLEIKGCEGLPCNMEIVVSSLVLGCKGDPRRAQEKKMGNKRWGGWFSVQGIQAQVMSKAGELQSPKLYKRNFYRKMRLLFCFCFFFMIIFNASAYDPLDPNGNITIKWDIMSWTADGYVATVTMNNFQIYRHIQSPGWTLGWAWAKKEVIWSMVGAQATEQGDCSKFKGNVPHCCKKTPTVVDLLPGVPYNQQISNCCKGGVVGAWGQDPSSAVSQFQVSVGLAGTTNKTVKLPKNFTLLGPGPGYTCGPAKIVPSTVFLTTDKRRKTQALMTWNVTCTYSQFLARKHPSCCVSFSSFYNDTITPCPSCACGCENKRSCVKADSKILTKKGLNTPRKDNAPLLQCTHHMCPIRVHWHVKTNYKDYWRVKIAITNFNYRMNHTLWTLAVQHPNLNNVTQVFSFDYKSVAPYGSINDTGMFFGTKFYNDLLMEAGPSGNVQSEVLLQKDQKTFTFKQGWAFPRKVYFNGDECMLPSPDSYPFLPNSARGSLASLSTLSFTILVLVFISVW
;
A
#
# COMPACT_ATOMS: atom_id res chain seq x y z
N MET A 1 -11.96 18.39 -46.26
CA MET A 1 -11.80 17.20 -45.39
C MET A 1 -12.68 17.41 -44.17
N ALA A 2 -13.55 16.46 -43.85
CA ALA A 2 -14.42 16.57 -42.67
C ALA A 2 -13.56 16.69 -41.40
N ASN A 3 -13.82 17.72 -40.59
CA ASN A 3 -13.16 17.88 -39.29
C ASN A 3 -13.69 16.81 -38.34
N MET A 4 -12.96 15.71 -38.21
CA MET A 4 -13.27 14.67 -37.22
C MET A 4 -13.04 15.23 -35.80
N PRO A 5 -14.04 15.17 -34.92
CA PRO A 5 -13.90 15.64 -33.54
C PRO A 5 -12.76 14.94 -32.78
N MET A 6 -11.99 15.70 -31.98
CA MET A 6 -10.77 15.21 -31.31
C MET A 6 -11.04 14.16 -30.22
N ASP A 7 -12.25 14.14 -29.66
CA ASP A 7 -12.76 13.12 -28.75
C ASP A 7 -12.90 11.75 -29.44
N ILE A 8 -13.37 11.72 -30.69
CA ILE A 8 -13.43 10.47 -31.48
C ILE A 8 -12.01 10.04 -31.87
N VAL A 9 -11.14 10.98 -32.26
CA VAL A 9 -9.72 10.68 -32.53
C VAL A 9 -9.05 10.10 -31.29
N ASN A 10 -9.34 10.64 -30.10
CA ASN A 10 -8.85 10.12 -28.83
C ASN A 10 -9.30 8.68 -28.57
N ASP A 11 -10.58 8.38 -28.71
CA ASP A 11 -11.10 7.02 -28.53
C ASP A 11 -10.49 6.03 -29.53
N VAL A 12 -10.36 6.42 -30.81
CA VAL A 12 -9.71 5.58 -31.83
C VAL A 12 -8.24 5.36 -31.48
N PHE A 13 -7.50 6.41 -31.13
CA PHE A 13 -6.08 6.31 -30.82
C PHE A 13 -5.81 5.45 -29.58
N LEU A 14 -6.68 5.48 -28.57
CA LEU A 14 -6.56 4.61 -27.39
C LEU A 14 -6.58 3.11 -27.76
N ARG A 15 -7.17 2.72 -28.89
CA ARG A 15 -7.27 1.32 -29.35
C ARG A 15 -6.08 0.86 -30.21
N LEU A 16 -5.24 1.79 -30.66
CA LEU A 16 -4.14 1.47 -31.57
C LEU A 16 -2.87 1.01 -30.83
N PRO A 17 -2.04 0.15 -31.44
CA PRO A 17 -0.72 -0.19 -30.89
C PRO A 17 0.17 1.06 -30.76
N ALA A 18 1.03 1.11 -29.74
CA ALA A 18 1.90 2.25 -29.50
C ALA A 18 2.86 2.51 -30.68
N THR A 19 3.31 1.46 -31.39
CA THR A 19 4.14 1.62 -32.59
C THR A 19 3.43 2.38 -33.70
N THR A 20 2.11 2.19 -33.83
CA THR A 20 1.27 2.92 -34.80
C THR A 20 1.07 4.36 -34.34
N LEU A 21 0.78 4.57 -33.06
CA LEU A 21 0.62 5.91 -32.48
C LEU A 21 1.88 6.76 -32.63
N VAL A 22 3.07 6.17 -32.47
CA VAL A 22 4.35 6.85 -32.71
C VAL A 22 4.43 7.41 -34.15
N ARG A 23 3.87 6.71 -35.15
CA ARG A 23 3.79 7.19 -36.53
C ARG A 23 2.68 8.25 -36.70
N CYS A 24 1.54 8.09 -36.04
CA CYS A 24 0.42 9.03 -36.06
C CYS A 24 0.76 10.42 -35.50
N ARG A 25 1.83 10.55 -34.70
CA ARG A 25 2.41 11.84 -34.29
C ARG A 25 2.73 12.76 -35.46
N LEU A 26 3.04 12.22 -36.64
CA LEU A 26 3.40 12.99 -37.83
C LEU A 26 2.19 13.49 -38.63
N LEU A 27 0.96 13.06 -38.28
CA LEU A 27 -0.24 13.42 -39.02
C LEU A 27 -0.66 14.89 -38.82
N SER A 28 -0.55 15.42 -37.60
CA SER A 28 -0.92 16.80 -37.28
C SER A 28 -0.39 17.25 -35.91
N LYS A 29 -0.34 18.56 -35.65
CA LYS A 29 0.05 19.11 -34.32
C LYS A 29 -0.91 18.68 -33.19
N PRO A 30 -2.25 18.69 -33.37
CA PRO A 30 -3.18 18.16 -32.36
C PRO A 30 -2.96 16.69 -32.04
N CYS A 31 -2.74 15.84 -33.05
CA CYS A 31 -2.46 14.41 -32.84
C CYS A 31 -1.15 14.21 -32.06
N PHE A 32 -0.10 14.96 -32.40
CA PHE A 32 1.14 14.97 -31.64
C PHE A 32 0.91 15.34 -30.16
N SER A 33 0.20 16.46 -29.92
CA SER A 33 -0.06 16.96 -28.57
C SER A 33 -0.93 16.00 -27.74
N LEU A 34 -1.89 15.32 -28.36
CA LEU A 34 -2.74 14.34 -27.70
C LEU A 34 -1.92 13.12 -27.29
N ILE A 35 -1.17 12.52 -28.23
CA ILE A 35 -0.40 11.29 -28.02
C ILE A 35 0.71 11.48 -26.98
N ASP A 36 1.31 12.67 -26.92
CA ASP A 36 2.37 13.00 -25.94
C ASP A 36 1.82 13.53 -24.61
N SER A 37 0.49 13.67 -24.46
CA SER A 37 -0.09 14.10 -23.19
C SER A 37 0.04 12.99 -22.12
N PRO A 38 0.36 13.34 -20.85
CA PRO A 38 0.47 12.37 -19.78
C PRO A 38 -0.81 11.56 -19.57
N ASP A 39 -1.97 12.21 -19.68
CA ASP A 39 -3.28 11.58 -19.49
C ASP A 39 -3.58 10.54 -20.56
N PHE A 40 -3.22 10.82 -21.82
CA PHE A 40 -3.35 9.87 -22.91
C PHE A 40 -2.43 8.67 -22.72
N ILE A 41 -1.15 8.91 -22.37
CA ILE A 41 -0.18 7.83 -22.13
C ILE A 41 -0.64 6.92 -20.98
N ALA A 42 -1.13 7.50 -19.89
CA ALA A 42 -1.66 6.75 -18.75
C ALA A 42 -2.92 5.95 -19.12
N SER A 43 -3.84 6.56 -19.86
CA SER A 43 -5.10 5.91 -20.31
C SER A 43 -4.83 4.78 -21.32
N HIS A 44 -3.91 5.01 -22.26
CA HIS A 44 -3.48 4.01 -23.23
C HIS A 44 -2.83 2.81 -22.54
N LEU A 45 -1.87 3.06 -21.64
CA LEU A 45 -1.22 2.00 -20.87
C LEU A 45 -2.22 1.22 -20.03
N LYS A 46 -3.12 1.91 -19.31
CA LYS A 46 -4.17 1.29 -18.50
C LYS A 46 -5.03 0.35 -19.35
N ARG A 47 -5.51 0.82 -20.50
CA ARG A 47 -6.30 0.00 -21.42
C ARG A 47 -5.52 -1.23 -21.88
N VAL A 48 -4.28 -1.07 -22.33
CA VAL A 48 -3.44 -2.19 -22.79
C VAL A 48 -3.23 -3.24 -21.69
N LEU A 49 -3.06 -2.82 -20.44
CA LEU A 49 -2.93 -3.73 -19.30
C LEU A 49 -4.26 -4.44 -18.95
N GLU A 50 -5.40 -3.77 -19.13
CA GLU A 50 -6.73 -4.33 -18.86
C GLU A 50 -7.24 -5.25 -19.97
N THR A 51 -6.95 -4.94 -21.24
CA THR A 51 -7.41 -5.72 -22.38
C THR A 51 -6.43 -6.82 -22.79
N GLU A 52 -5.18 -6.76 -22.31
CA GLU A 52 -4.08 -7.62 -22.76
C GLU A 52 -3.90 -7.62 -24.29
N GLU A 53 -4.29 -6.52 -24.94
CA GLU A 53 -4.11 -6.32 -26.39
C GLU A 53 -2.70 -5.85 -26.71
N HIS A 54 -2.22 -6.14 -27.93
CA HIS A 54 -0.94 -5.63 -28.45
C HIS A 54 0.29 -6.07 -27.64
N LEU A 55 0.26 -7.27 -27.08
CA LEU A 55 1.41 -7.88 -26.42
C LEU A 55 2.51 -8.19 -27.42
N MET A 56 3.73 -7.83 -27.04
CA MET A 56 4.93 -8.10 -27.82
C MET A 56 5.85 -9.07 -27.08
N ILE A 57 6.49 -9.94 -27.83
CA ILE A 57 7.61 -10.75 -27.37
C ILE A 57 8.88 -10.07 -27.86
N ILE A 58 9.80 -9.83 -26.93
CA ILE A 58 11.17 -9.44 -27.27
C ILE A 58 12.00 -10.69 -27.45
N LEU A 59 12.57 -10.82 -28.64
CA LEU A 59 13.52 -11.87 -28.98
C LEU A 59 14.94 -11.32 -28.78
N ARG A 60 15.69 -11.95 -27.87
CA ARG A 60 17.09 -11.63 -27.64
C ARG A 60 17.97 -12.46 -28.57
N SER A 61 18.79 -11.78 -29.35
CA SER A 61 19.96 -12.37 -30.00
C SER A 61 21.23 -11.64 -29.55
N PRO A 62 22.43 -12.22 -29.69
CA PRO A 62 23.67 -11.62 -29.18
C PRO A 62 23.97 -10.20 -29.68
N ARG A 63 23.38 -9.79 -30.81
CA ARG A 63 23.64 -8.48 -31.45
C ARG A 63 22.38 -7.72 -31.89
N LEU A 64 21.19 -8.32 -31.79
CA LEU A 64 19.93 -7.72 -32.24
C LEU A 64 18.82 -7.97 -31.21
N LEU A 65 17.99 -6.94 -31.01
CA LEU A 65 16.71 -7.05 -30.32
C LEU A 65 15.61 -7.01 -31.36
N ARG A 66 14.73 -8.01 -31.36
CA ARG A 66 13.57 -8.05 -32.25
C ARG A 66 12.29 -8.05 -31.43
N THR A 67 11.24 -7.49 -32.01
CA THR A 67 9.89 -7.49 -31.41
C THR A 67 8.92 -8.20 -32.33
N VAL A 68 8.08 -9.05 -31.75
CA VAL A 68 7.03 -9.80 -32.46
C VAL A 68 5.73 -9.64 -31.68
N TYR A 69 4.62 -9.35 -32.36
CA TYR A 69 3.32 -9.30 -31.71
C TYR A 69 2.78 -10.72 -31.50
N LEU A 70 2.26 -11.01 -30.30
CA LEU A 70 1.72 -12.34 -29.99
C LEU A 70 0.51 -12.70 -30.88
N ASP A 71 -0.33 -11.72 -31.18
CA ASP A 71 -1.49 -11.86 -32.09
C ASP A 71 -1.10 -11.90 -33.59
N ALA A 72 0.17 -11.66 -33.92
CA ALA A 72 0.69 -11.67 -35.29
C ALA A 72 2.14 -12.18 -35.34
N PRO A 73 2.39 -13.47 -35.02
CA PRO A 73 3.73 -14.02 -34.87
C PRO A 73 4.57 -13.97 -36.16
N ASP A 74 3.93 -13.83 -37.32
CA ASP A 74 4.58 -13.67 -38.62
C ASP A 74 5.21 -12.28 -38.85
N LYS A 75 4.83 -11.27 -38.05
CA LYS A 75 5.25 -9.88 -38.25
C LYS A 75 6.37 -9.51 -37.29
N ILE A 76 7.61 -9.67 -37.75
CA ILE A 76 8.82 -9.30 -37.01
C ILE A 76 9.14 -7.83 -37.30
N SER A 77 9.38 -7.05 -36.24
CA SER A 77 10.01 -5.74 -36.35
C SER A 77 11.39 -5.78 -35.72
N ASP A 78 12.42 -5.52 -36.53
CA ASP A 78 13.76 -5.25 -36.02
C ASP A 78 13.77 -3.95 -35.22
N VAL A 79 14.48 -3.96 -34.10
CA VAL A 79 14.74 -2.79 -33.28
C VAL A 79 16.23 -2.55 -33.25
N ASP A 80 16.66 -1.35 -33.68
CA ASP A 80 18.08 -1.00 -33.69
C ASP A 80 18.69 -1.20 -32.31
N HIS A 81 19.86 -1.85 -32.27
CA HIS A 81 20.49 -2.25 -31.03
C HIS A 81 20.85 -1.01 -30.17
N PRO A 82 20.20 -0.81 -29.01
CA PRO A 82 20.16 0.50 -28.34
C PRO A 82 21.50 0.88 -27.67
N LEU A 83 22.36 -0.09 -27.34
CA LEU A 83 23.63 0.14 -26.63
C LEU A 83 24.89 0.19 -27.52
N GLN A 84 24.78 -0.04 -28.84
CA GLN A 84 25.84 0.11 -29.88
C GLN A 84 27.30 -0.35 -29.60
N ALA A 85 27.59 -1.15 -28.58
CA ALA A 85 28.92 -1.75 -28.32
C ALA A 85 28.86 -3.28 -28.48
N GLY A 86 29.87 -3.87 -29.12
CA GLY A 86 29.92 -5.25 -29.62
C GLY A 86 29.93 -6.39 -28.59
N GLY A 87 29.17 -6.29 -27.49
CA GLY A 87 28.98 -7.33 -26.48
C GLY A 87 27.55 -7.90 -26.43
N PHE A 88 27.36 -8.97 -25.64
CA PHE A 88 26.05 -9.57 -25.38
C PHE A 88 25.20 -8.66 -24.48
N THR A 89 24.10 -8.13 -25.01
CA THR A 89 23.13 -7.34 -24.23
C THR A 89 22.11 -8.23 -23.54
N GLU A 90 21.99 -8.06 -22.22
CA GLU A 90 21.02 -8.78 -21.40
C GLU A 90 19.81 -7.90 -21.09
N VAL A 91 18.61 -8.50 -21.20
CA VAL A 91 17.37 -7.91 -20.68
C VAL A 91 17.19 -8.39 -19.24
N PHE A 92 17.02 -7.46 -18.30
CA PHE A 92 16.91 -7.79 -16.88
C PHE A 92 15.53 -7.57 -16.26
N GLY A 93 14.53 -7.28 -17.09
CA GLY A 93 13.13 -7.23 -16.69
C GLY A 93 12.33 -6.27 -17.56
N SER A 94 11.02 -6.43 -17.55
CA SER A 94 10.07 -5.54 -18.21
C SER A 94 9.00 -5.04 -17.23
N VAL A 95 8.52 -3.82 -17.46
CA VAL A 95 7.38 -3.25 -16.72
C VAL A 95 6.76 -2.13 -17.56
N ASN A 96 5.42 -2.06 -17.66
CA ASN A 96 4.70 -0.98 -18.36
C ASN A 96 5.20 -0.68 -19.80
N GLY A 97 5.73 -1.68 -20.49
CA GLY A 97 6.23 -1.56 -21.86
C GLY A 97 7.67 -1.05 -21.99
N VAL A 98 8.35 -0.81 -20.87
CA VAL A 98 9.79 -0.50 -20.84
C VAL A 98 10.58 -1.71 -20.37
N ILE A 99 11.82 -1.83 -20.82
CA ILE A 99 12.74 -2.91 -20.47
C ILE A 99 14.06 -2.38 -19.93
N GLY A 100 14.66 -3.15 -19.04
CA GLY A 100 16.02 -2.90 -18.55
C GLY A 100 17.03 -3.65 -19.40
N LEU A 101 18.08 -2.96 -19.83
CA LEU A 101 19.17 -3.50 -20.66
C LEU A 101 20.51 -3.30 -19.99
N THR A 102 21.41 -4.27 -20.13
CA THR A 102 22.76 -4.19 -19.59
C THR A 102 23.77 -4.87 -20.50
N ASN A 103 24.95 -4.26 -20.67
CA ASN A 103 26.11 -4.88 -21.31
C ASN A 103 27.18 -5.27 -20.28
N SER A 104 27.20 -4.59 -19.15
CA SER A 104 28.15 -4.79 -18.06
C SER A 104 27.54 -4.32 -16.74
N PRO A 105 28.11 -4.70 -15.58
CA PRO A 105 27.66 -4.26 -14.25
C PRO A 105 27.50 -2.75 -14.03
N VAL A 106 28.08 -1.94 -14.92
CA VAL A 106 28.10 -0.48 -14.85
C VAL A 106 27.45 0.20 -16.07
N ASP A 107 27.19 -0.54 -17.16
CA ASP A 107 26.53 -0.03 -18.36
C ASP A 107 25.09 -0.55 -18.45
N LEU A 108 24.16 0.24 -17.89
CA LEU A 108 22.73 -0.06 -17.85
C LEU A 108 21.91 1.00 -18.58
N ALA A 109 20.79 0.58 -19.17
CA ALA A 109 19.80 1.48 -19.76
C ALA A 109 18.37 0.98 -19.52
N ILE A 110 17.42 1.91 -19.52
CA ILE A 110 15.99 1.61 -19.69
C ILE A 110 15.62 1.95 -21.13
N PHE A 111 14.90 1.06 -21.80
CA PHE A 111 14.54 1.19 -23.19
C PHE A 111 13.05 0.93 -23.41
N ASN A 112 12.38 1.75 -24.22
CA ASN A 112 11.03 1.47 -24.72
C ASN A 112 11.14 0.99 -26.18
N PRO A 113 10.84 -0.28 -26.47
CA PRO A 113 10.86 -0.82 -27.84
C PRO A 113 9.82 -0.19 -28.78
N SER A 114 8.64 0.15 -28.27
CA SER A 114 7.54 0.72 -29.06
C SER A 114 7.87 2.13 -29.55
N SER A 115 8.45 2.96 -28.67
CA SER A 115 8.82 4.34 -29.01
C SER A 115 10.28 4.48 -29.46
N ARG A 116 11.07 3.41 -29.36
CA ARG A 116 12.53 3.36 -29.59
C ARG A 116 13.32 4.40 -28.77
N LYS A 117 12.86 4.71 -27.56
CA LYS A 117 13.52 5.68 -26.67
C LYS A 117 14.39 4.97 -25.66
N ILE A 118 15.61 5.45 -25.47
CA ILE A 118 16.59 4.92 -24.52
C ILE A 118 16.92 5.98 -23.47
N HIS A 119 16.93 5.56 -22.20
CA HIS A 119 17.46 6.32 -21.07
C HIS A 119 18.65 5.55 -20.50
N ARG A 120 19.88 6.00 -20.78
CA ARG A 120 21.08 5.41 -20.19
C ARG A 120 21.22 5.86 -18.74
N LEU A 121 21.47 4.91 -17.84
CA LEU A 121 21.67 5.23 -16.43
C LEU A 121 23.04 5.88 -16.25
N PRO A 122 23.21 6.77 -15.26
CA PRO A 122 24.53 7.26 -14.89
C PRO A 122 25.39 6.08 -14.42
N ILE A 123 26.64 6.05 -14.90
CA ILE A 123 27.62 5.05 -14.49
C ILE A 123 27.85 5.18 -12.99
N GLU A 124 27.59 4.09 -12.26
CA GLU A 124 27.80 4.03 -10.81
C GLU A 124 28.84 2.95 -10.52
N PRO A 125 30.02 3.33 -10.00
CA PRO A 125 31.08 2.37 -9.71
C PRO A 125 30.63 1.36 -8.66
N ILE A 126 31.31 0.22 -8.66
CA ILE A 126 31.11 -0.84 -7.68
C ILE A 126 32.17 -0.65 -6.59
N ASP A 127 31.76 -0.84 -5.34
CA ASP A 127 32.58 -0.52 -4.17
C ASP A 127 33.79 -1.46 -3.97
N PHE A 128 33.94 -2.50 -4.79
CA PHE A 128 35.07 -3.43 -4.77
C PHE A 128 35.65 -3.65 -6.17
N PRO A 129 36.95 -4.06 -6.28
CA PRO A 129 37.64 -4.20 -7.56
C PRO A 129 36.93 -5.09 -8.58
N GLU A 130 36.95 -4.67 -9.86
CA GLU A 130 36.25 -5.34 -10.97
C GLU A 130 36.66 -6.79 -11.18
N HIS A 131 37.92 -7.16 -10.95
CA HIS A 131 38.39 -8.55 -11.09
C HIS A 131 37.80 -9.51 -10.06
N TYR A 132 37.15 -9.00 -9.00
CA TYR A 132 36.37 -9.79 -8.06
C TYR A 132 34.90 -9.93 -8.45
N ILE A 133 34.51 -9.46 -9.62
CA ILE A 133 33.13 -9.48 -10.10
C ILE A 133 33.05 -10.46 -11.26
N SER A 134 32.27 -11.52 -11.08
CA SER A 134 31.79 -12.31 -12.22
C SER A 134 30.41 -11.83 -12.61
N ARG A 135 30.08 -11.88 -13.91
CA ARG A 135 28.71 -11.64 -14.40
C ARG A 135 27.69 -12.49 -13.65
N GLU A 136 28.10 -13.68 -13.22
CA GLU A 136 27.23 -14.61 -12.52
C GLU A 136 26.76 -14.12 -11.14
N ASN A 137 27.43 -13.12 -10.57
CA ASN A 137 27.16 -12.60 -9.24
C ASN A 137 26.51 -11.20 -9.26
N VAL A 138 25.93 -10.79 -10.39
CA VAL A 138 25.25 -9.50 -10.55
C VAL A 138 23.79 -9.71 -10.92
N PHE A 139 22.91 -9.07 -10.16
CA PHE A 139 21.47 -9.27 -10.22
C PHE A 139 20.83 -7.90 -10.37
N TYR A 140 19.87 -7.82 -11.28
CA TYR A 140 19.09 -6.60 -11.44
C TYR A 140 17.61 -6.88 -11.26
N GLY A 141 16.85 -5.82 -11.05
CA GLY A 141 15.40 -5.86 -11.20
C GLY A 141 14.90 -4.49 -11.61
N LEU A 142 14.04 -4.46 -12.62
CA LEU A 142 13.34 -3.27 -13.06
C LEU A 142 11.92 -3.30 -12.51
N GLY A 143 11.50 -2.24 -11.85
CA GLY A 143 10.15 -2.11 -11.35
C GLY A 143 9.60 -0.70 -11.43
N TYR A 144 8.28 -0.60 -11.40
CA TYR A 144 7.58 0.67 -11.28
C TYR A 144 6.98 0.77 -9.88
N ASP A 145 7.41 1.77 -9.11
CA ASP A 145 6.86 2.09 -7.82
C ASP A 145 5.58 2.91 -8.00
N SER A 146 4.43 2.25 -7.87
CA SER A 146 3.11 2.89 -7.97
C SER A 146 2.84 3.96 -6.90
N VAL A 147 3.56 3.94 -5.77
CA VAL A 147 3.34 4.91 -4.67
C VAL A 147 4.05 6.23 -4.95
N SER A 148 5.31 6.17 -5.39
CA SER A 148 6.08 7.37 -5.78
C SER A 148 5.96 7.71 -7.27
N ASP A 149 5.25 6.90 -8.05
CA ASP A 149 5.11 6.99 -9.51
C ASP A 149 6.50 7.03 -10.20
N ASP A 150 7.42 6.14 -9.79
CA ASP A 150 8.81 6.17 -10.25
C ASP A 150 9.25 4.81 -10.82
N TYR A 151 10.07 4.84 -11.87
CA TYR A 151 10.74 3.64 -12.35
C TYR A 151 12.06 3.48 -11.59
N LYS A 152 12.26 2.32 -10.99
CA LYS A 152 13.43 2.01 -10.18
C LYS A 152 14.17 0.80 -10.74
N VAL A 153 15.50 0.87 -10.71
CA VAL A 153 16.38 -0.26 -11.03
C VAL A 153 17.15 -0.64 -9.78
N VAL A 154 16.97 -1.86 -9.31
CA VAL A 154 17.74 -2.42 -8.20
C VAL A 154 18.93 -3.17 -8.79
N ARG A 155 20.14 -2.89 -8.31
CA ARG A 155 21.38 -3.61 -8.64
C ARG A 155 21.93 -4.24 -7.37
N MET A 156 22.14 -5.56 -7.38
CA MET A 156 22.82 -6.30 -6.32
C MET A 156 24.08 -6.95 -6.88
N VAL A 157 25.21 -6.77 -6.20
CA VAL A 157 26.52 -7.30 -6.61
C VAL A 157 27.14 -8.04 -5.44
N GLN A 158 27.70 -9.23 -5.66
CA GLN A 158 28.48 -9.97 -4.66
C GLN A 158 29.88 -10.32 -5.20
N SER A 159 30.91 -10.09 -4.38
CA SER A 159 32.29 -10.39 -4.70
C SER A 159 32.56 -11.90 -4.75
N THR A 160 33.37 -12.34 -5.73
CA THR A 160 33.84 -13.73 -5.85
C THR A 160 34.89 -14.09 -4.79
N HIS A 161 35.63 -13.10 -4.26
CA HIS A 161 36.75 -13.28 -3.33
C HIS A 161 36.31 -13.17 -1.85
N LYS A 162 36.95 -13.94 -0.96
CA LYS A 162 36.77 -13.82 0.51
C LYS A 162 37.60 -12.64 1.01
N GLY A 163 37.05 -11.75 1.86
CA GLY A 163 37.83 -10.60 2.37
C GLY A 163 39.11 -11.03 3.12
N HIS A 164 40.13 -10.16 3.17
CA HIS A 164 41.31 -10.38 4.01
C HIS A 164 40.88 -10.42 5.49
N GLY A 165 41.02 -11.59 6.12
CA GLY A 165 40.44 -11.91 7.42
C GLY A 165 39.28 -12.87 7.25
N GLU A 166 39.58 -14.17 7.34
CA GLU A 166 38.74 -15.32 6.96
C GLU A 166 37.38 -15.44 7.67
N SER A 167 37.02 -14.49 8.53
CA SER A 167 35.86 -14.53 9.43
C SER A 167 34.62 -13.76 8.93
N PHE A 168 34.73 -12.86 7.93
CA PHE A 168 33.65 -11.91 7.57
C PHE A 168 32.91 -12.18 6.25
N GLY A 169 33.27 -13.22 5.49
CA GLY A 169 32.50 -13.63 4.32
C GLY A 169 32.75 -12.84 3.03
N ARG A 170 31.80 -12.88 2.08
CA ARG A 170 31.91 -12.18 0.77
C ARG A 170 31.40 -10.74 0.87
N ALA A 171 32.10 -9.79 0.24
CA ALA A 171 31.61 -8.43 0.11
C ALA A 171 30.38 -8.38 -0.82
N PHE A 172 29.41 -7.53 -0.51
CA PHE A 172 28.23 -7.33 -1.34
C PHE A 172 27.82 -5.85 -1.34
N GLU A 173 27.07 -5.46 -2.37
CA GLU A 173 26.54 -4.12 -2.57
C GLU A 173 25.11 -4.20 -3.10
N ILE A 174 24.24 -3.32 -2.59
CA ILE A 174 22.90 -3.11 -3.13
C ILE A 174 22.70 -1.61 -3.35
N LYS A 175 22.44 -1.22 -4.60
CA LYS A 175 22.10 0.16 -4.98
C LYS A 175 20.80 0.18 -5.78
N VAL A 176 20.03 1.24 -5.58
CA VAL A 176 18.76 1.47 -6.29
C VAL A 176 18.85 2.78 -7.04
N PHE A 177 18.60 2.73 -8.33
CA PHE A 177 18.45 3.89 -9.19
C PHE A 177 16.99 4.33 -9.23
N SER A 178 16.76 5.64 -9.13
CA SER A 178 15.45 6.26 -9.34
C SER A 178 15.47 7.06 -10.63
N LEU A 179 14.53 6.79 -11.54
CA LEU A 179 14.43 7.47 -12.83
C LEU A 179 14.02 8.94 -12.65
N LYS A 180 13.07 9.23 -11.75
CA LYS A 180 12.61 10.60 -11.44
C LYS A 180 13.74 11.50 -10.93
N SER A 181 14.58 10.98 -10.03
CA SER A 181 15.70 11.75 -9.47
C SER A 181 16.99 11.63 -10.29
N ASN A 182 17.05 10.66 -11.21
CA ASN A 182 18.22 10.28 -12.01
C ASN A 182 19.47 10.04 -11.15
N LYS A 183 19.30 9.35 -10.01
CA LYS A 183 20.36 9.11 -9.03
C LYS A 183 20.33 7.69 -8.49
N TRP A 184 21.51 7.21 -8.11
CA TRP A 184 21.70 5.98 -7.34
C TRP A 184 21.66 6.26 -5.84
N LYS A 185 21.09 5.32 -5.09
CA LYS A 185 21.00 5.32 -3.63
C LYS A 185 21.50 3.97 -3.12
N ARG A 186 22.43 3.99 -2.16
CA ARG A 186 22.88 2.77 -1.48
C ARG A 186 21.84 2.30 -0.47
N ILE A 187 21.57 0.99 -0.44
CA ILE A 187 20.69 0.37 0.55
C ILE A 187 21.53 -0.30 1.62
N HIS A 188 21.24 0.02 2.88
CA HIS A 188 21.83 -0.62 4.04
C HIS A 188 20.87 -1.69 4.57
N LEU A 189 21.37 -2.89 4.80
CA LEU A 189 20.56 -4.03 5.24
C LEU A 189 20.43 -4.07 6.76
N LEU A 190 19.28 -4.57 7.22
CA LEU A 190 19.12 -5.04 8.59
C LEU A 190 19.97 -6.31 8.81
N PHE A 191 20.39 -6.52 10.05
CA PHE A 191 21.32 -7.59 10.42
C PHE A 191 20.85 -8.98 9.96
N ASP A 192 19.56 -9.31 10.13
CA ASP A 192 19.01 -10.64 9.79
C ASP A 192 19.10 -10.95 8.29
N VAL A 193 18.97 -9.93 7.44
CA VAL A 193 19.04 -10.08 5.97
C VAL A 193 20.48 -10.01 5.50
N GLN A 194 21.32 -9.19 6.15
CA GLN A 194 22.75 -9.09 5.87
C GLN A 194 23.46 -10.44 5.99
N ILE A 195 23.06 -11.28 6.97
CA ILE A 195 23.60 -12.63 7.18
C ILE A 195 23.50 -13.51 5.93
N LEU A 196 22.43 -13.36 5.13
CA LEU A 196 22.24 -14.15 3.90
C LEU A 196 23.34 -13.86 2.86
N PHE A 197 23.83 -12.63 2.80
CA PHE A 197 24.82 -12.20 1.80
C PHE A 197 26.26 -12.31 2.28
N THR A 198 26.50 -12.22 3.60
CA THR A 198 27.84 -12.33 4.18
C THR A 198 28.27 -13.78 4.36
N LYS A 199 27.40 -14.72 4.76
CA LYS A 199 27.82 -16.11 5.00
C LYS A 199 28.00 -16.92 3.70
N VAL A 200 28.88 -17.92 3.74
CA VAL A 200 29.22 -18.80 2.60
C VAL A 200 28.01 -19.67 2.15
N TYR A 201 26.91 -19.66 2.90
CA TYR A 201 25.73 -20.51 2.71
C TYR A 201 24.90 -20.21 1.47
N TYR A 202 24.94 -18.97 0.96
CA TYR A 202 24.20 -18.58 -0.23
C TYR A 202 25.15 -18.01 -1.27
N ARG A 203 24.94 -18.42 -2.52
CA ARG A 203 25.64 -17.85 -3.65
C ARG A 203 24.61 -17.26 -4.57
N LEU A 204 24.81 -16.00 -4.92
CA LEU A 204 24.16 -15.39 -6.06
C LEU A 204 24.64 -16.15 -7.33
N LEU A 205 23.93 -17.20 -7.73
CA LEU A 205 24.24 -18.01 -8.92
C LEU A 205 23.36 -17.58 -10.08
N TYR A 206 24.00 -17.24 -11.20
CA TYR A 206 23.35 -16.97 -12.48
C TYR A 206 22.84 -18.26 -13.12
N ARG A 207 21.72 -18.74 -12.59
CA ARG A 207 20.76 -19.50 -13.39
C ARG A 207 19.45 -18.72 -13.29
N ARG A 208 19.27 -17.75 -14.19
CA ARG A 208 17.99 -17.06 -14.43
C ARG A 208 17.62 -15.99 -13.36
N GLY A 209 18.62 -15.28 -12.84
CA GLY A 209 18.58 -14.46 -11.61
C GLY A 209 18.13 -12.99 -11.73
N ASN A 210 17.26 -12.60 -12.66
CA ASN A 210 16.71 -11.24 -12.64
C ASN A 210 15.44 -11.15 -11.79
N GLY A 211 15.22 -9.98 -11.21
CA GLY A 211 14.15 -9.74 -10.25
C GLY A 211 12.81 -9.72 -10.94
N VAL A 212 11.89 -10.57 -10.49
CA VAL A 212 10.53 -10.59 -11.03
C VAL A 212 9.63 -9.66 -10.23
N LEU A 213 8.86 -8.82 -10.93
CA LEU A 213 8.00 -7.82 -10.32
C LEU A 213 6.61 -8.39 -10.06
N ALA A 214 6.17 -8.42 -8.80
CA ALA A 214 4.80 -8.72 -8.43
C ALA A 214 4.38 -7.87 -7.23
N SER A 215 3.15 -7.33 -7.23
CA SER A 215 2.60 -6.55 -6.11
C SER A 215 3.52 -5.41 -5.60
N ASN A 216 4.07 -4.59 -6.52
CA ASN A 216 5.01 -3.48 -6.24
C ASN A 216 6.34 -3.90 -5.58
N ARG A 217 6.73 -5.18 -5.71
CA ARG A 217 7.94 -5.75 -5.10
C ARG A 217 8.70 -6.60 -6.10
N LEU A 218 10.03 -6.51 -6.07
CA LEU A 218 10.91 -7.36 -6.85
C LEU A 218 11.30 -8.61 -6.06
N HIS A 219 11.41 -9.75 -6.71
CA HIS A 219 11.70 -11.03 -6.06
C HIS A 219 12.83 -11.78 -6.75
N TRP A 220 13.67 -12.41 -5.93
CA TRP A 220 14.76 -13.26 -6.40
C TRP A 220 14.83 -14.53 -5.57
N ILE A 221 15.36 -15.60 -6.17
CA ILE A 221 15.76 -16.81 -5.46
C ILE A 221 17.24 -16.70 -5.12
N LEU A 222 17.58 -16.86 -3.84
CA LEU A 222 18.93 -17.08 -3.35
C LEU A 222 19.14 -18.59 -3.18
N PRO A 223 19.88 -19.25 -4.09
CA PRO A 223 20.12 -20.67 -3.98
C PRO A 223 21.16 -20.97 -2.90
N ARG A 224 21.01 -22.13 -2.25
CA ARG A 224 22.00 -22.63 -1.29
C ARG A 224 23.33 -22.92 -1.98
N SER A 225 24.44 -22.66 -1.30
CA SER A 225 25.76 -23.13 -1.69
C SER A 225 25.86 -24.65 -1.45
N ARG A 226 26.39 -25.39 -2.44
CA ARG A 226 26.63 -26.84 -2.32
C ARG A 226 27.52 -27.14 -1.12
N GLY A 227 27.16 -28.17 -0.33
CA GLY A 227 27.95 -28.64 0.82
C GLY A 227 27.60 -28.05 2.19
N TYR A 228 26.58 -27.18 2.29
CA TYR A 228 26.13 -26.60 3.57
C TYR A 228 24.67 -26.94 3.88
N ILE A 229 24.33 -26.99 5.18
CA ILE A 229 22.95 -27.16 5.70
C ILE A 229 22.22 -25.81 5.63
N ALA A 230 21.69 -25.48 4.44
CA ALA A 230 20.92 -24.27 4.16
C ALA A 230 19.81 -24.57 3.15
N TRP A 231 18.78 -23.72 3.07
CA TRP A 231 17.63 -23.88 2.17
C TRP A 231 17.53 -22.72 1.20
N ASN A 232 17.12 -22.98 -0.05
CA ASN A 232 16.84 -21.91 -1.02
C ASN A 232 15.94 -20.84 -0.39
N THR A 233 16.21 -19.56 -0.60
CA THR A 233 15.45 -18.49 0.04
C THR A 233 14.89 -17.54 -1.01
N VAL A 234 13.63 -17.13 -0.87
CA VAL A 234 13.07 -16.06 -1.70
C VAL A 234 13.28 -14.74 -0.97
N ILE A 235 13.99 -13.80 -1.60
CA ILE A 235 14.09 -12.43 -1.12
C ILE A 235 13.13 -11.54 -1.87
N ARG A 236 12.65 -10.50 -1.21
CA ARG A 236 11.79 -9.45 -1.76
C ARG A 236 12.42 -8.09 -1.54
N PHE A 237 12.34 -7.21 -2.52
CA PHE A 237 12.66 -5.78 -2.38
C PHE A 237 11.40 -4.96 -2.60
N ASP A 238 10.99 -4.20 -1.59
CA ASP A 238 9.85 -3.30 -1.64
C ASP A 238 10.24 -1.97 -2.28
N LEU A 239 9.65 -1.69 -3.44
CA LEU A 239 9.97 -0.48 -4.21
C LEU A 239 9.47 0.79 -3.55
N ALA A 240 8.44 0.73 -2.69
CA ALA A 240 7.88 1.93 -2.06
C ALA A 240 8.69 2.33 -0.82
N SER A 241 9.06 1.36 0.01
CA SER A 241 9.81 1.61 1.25
C SER A 241 11.33 1.48 1.10
N ASP A 242 11.84 1.06 -0.07
CA ASP A 242 13.23 0.68 -0.32
C ASP A 242 13.74 -0.39 0.69
N ASP A 243 12.87 -1.34 1.07
CA ASP A 243 13.13 -2.36 2.10
C ASP A 243 13.42 -3.73 1.48
N LEU A 244 14.49 -4.40 1.92
CA LEU A 244 14.79 -5.79 1.53
C LEU A 244 14.38 -6.74 2.64
N GLY A 245 13.59 -7.76 2.32
CA GLY A 245 13.13 -8.77 3.27
C GLY A 245 13.09 -10.18 2.68
N ILE A 246 12.65 -11.13 3.49
CA ILE A 246 12.52 -12.55 3.12
C ILE A 246 11.03 -12.86 2.90
N LEU A 247 10.74 -13.62 1.85
CA LEU A 247 9.42 -14.19 1.58
C LEU A 247 9.48 -15.70 1.84
N ARG A 248 8.58 -16.20 2.69
CA ARG A 248 8.47 -17.64 2.97
C ARG A 248 7.83 -18.35 1.78
N TYR A 249 8.30 -19.56 1.50
CA TYR A 249 7.80 -20.46 0.46
C TYR A 249 7.31 -21.78 1.09
N PRO A 250 6.59 -22.66 0.36
CA PRO A 250 6.03 -23.88 0.95
C PRO A 250 7.12 -24.76 1.59
N LEU A 251 6.83 -25.30 2.78
CA LEU A 251 7.76 -26.16 3.51
C LEU A 251 8.05 -27.46 2.75
N GLU A 252 7.10 -27.92 1.93
CA GLU A 252 7.25 -29.08 1.07
C GLU A 252 8.39 -28.93 0.06
N LEU A 253 8.80 -27.69 -0.24
CA LEU A 253 9.87 -27.40 -1.19
C LEU A 253 11.23 -27.16 -0.50
N LEU A 254 11.36 -27.39 0.81
CA LEU A 254 12.60 -27.13 1.56
C LEU A 254 13.81 -27.92 1.03
N HIS A 255 13.58 -29.13 0.51
CA HIS A 255 14.61 -30.03 0.02
C HIS A 255 14.86 -29.94 -1.49
N GLU A 256 14.15 -29.05 -2.18
CA GLU A 256 14.21 -28.93 -3.63
C GLU A 256 15.42 -28.08 -4.06
N ASP A 257 16.35 -28.71 -4.78
CA ASP A 257 17.59 -28.06 -5.22
C ASP A 257 17.37 -27.15 -6.42
N GLY A 258 16.41 -27.48 -7.29
CA GLY A 258 16.05 -26.69 -8.47
C GLY A 258 14.78 -25.88 -8.23
N MET A 259 14.92 -24.56 -8.05
CA MET A 259 13.78 -23.63 -7.99
C MET A 259 13.94 -22.47 -8.97
N GLY A 260 12.84 -22.08 -9.61
CA GLY A 260 12.69 -20.89 -10.43
C GLY A 260 11.57 -20.00 -9.92
N ILE A 261 11.59 -18.72 -10.29
CA ILE A 261 10.55 -17.76 -9.94
C ILE A 261 10.04 -17.05 -11.20
N GLY A 262 8.76 -16.75 -11.23
CA GLY A 262 8.09 -16.13 -12.37
C GLY A 262 6.84 -15.40 -11.96
N VAL A 263 6.13 -14.83 -12.95
CA VAL A 263 4.85 -14.14 -12.74
C VAL A 263 3.88 -14.65 -13.80
N LEU A 264 2.67 -14.98 -13.37
CA LEU A 264 1.56 -15.34 -14.25
C LEU A 264 0.34 -14.56 -13.78
N ASP A 265 -0.26 -13.75 -14.67
CA ASP A 265 -1.47 -12.98 -14.37
C ASP A 265 -1.31 -12.10 -13.11
N GLY A 266 -0.17 -11.41 -13.02
CA GLY A 266 0.19 -10.56 -11.87
C GLY A 266 0.52 -11.31 -10.56
N CYS A 267 0.36 -12.63 -10.52
CA CYS A 267 0.63 -13.46 -9.34
C CYS A 267 2.05 -14.05 -9.39
N LEU A 268 2.71 -14.11 -8.23
CA LEU A 268 4.04 -14.68 -8.12
C LEU A 268 3.98 -16.21 -8.22
N CYS A 269 4.85 -16.80 -9.02
CA CYS A 269 4.93 -18.24 -9.25
C CYS A 269 6.31 -18.80 -8.87
N LEU A 270 6.34 -20.01 -8.33
CA LEU A 270 7.55 -20.81 -8.13
C LEU A 270 7.49 -22.05 -9.00
N MET A 271 8.57 -22.31 -9.73
CA MET A 271 8.74 -23.51 -10.54
C MET A 271 9.72 -24.45 -9.85
N CYS A 272 9.28 -25.67 -9.60
CA CYS A 272 10.03 -26.69 -8.87
C CYS A 272 10.46 -27.81 -9.83
N TYR A 273 11.78 -28.02 -9.94
CA TYR A 273 12.40 -28.95 -10.88
C TYR A 273 12.77 -30.28 -10.21
N SER A 274 11.85 -30.83 -9.42
CA SER A 274 12.07 -32.00 -8.56
C SER A 274 12.26 -33.30 -9.35
N GLU A 275 11.64 -33.40 -10.53
CA GLU A 275 11.66 -34.58 -11.38
C GLU A 275 12.08 -34.26 -12.81
N SER A 276 12.76 -35.21 -13.47
CA SER A 276 13.10 -35.09 -14.90
C SER A 276 11.88 -35.20 -15.84
N SER A 277 10.75 -35.67 -15.30
CA SER A 277 9.51 -35.94 -16.04
C SER A 277 8.49 -34.80 -15.99
N HIS A 278 8.50 -33.99 -14.94
CA HIS A 278 7.53 -32.92 -14.74
C HIS A 278 8.05 -31.77 -13.86
N VAL A 279 7.47 -30.58 -14.05
CA VAL A 279 7.77 -29.38 -13.25
C VAL A 279 6.52 -28.95 -12.49
N GLY A 280 6.63 -28.88 -11.17
CA GLY A 280 5.58 -28.37 -10.31
C GLY A 280 5.56 -26.85 -10.31
N VAL A 281 4.45 -26.23 -10.71
CA VAL A 281 4.25 -24.79 -10.64
C VAL A 281 3.37 -24.47 -9.43
N TRP A 282 3.89 -23.63 -8.54
CA TRP A 282 3.20 -23.14 -7.36
C TRP A 282 2.88 -21.66 -7.54
N ILE A 283 1.71 -21.21 -7.08
CA ILE A 283 1.25 -19.84 -7.23
C ILE A 283 0.92 -19.21 -5.88
N LEU A 284 1.29 -17.95 -5.70
CA LEU A 284 0.90 -17.10 -4.59
C LEU A 284 -0.10 -16.06 -5.10
N ARG A 285 -1.39 -16.35 -4.91
CA ARG A 285 -2.50 -15.49 -5.38
C ARG A 285 -2.66 -14.21 -4.56
N GLU A 286 -2.48 -14.34 -3.25
CA GLU A 286 -2.50 -13.23 -2.31
C GLU A 286 -1.12 -13.15 -1.65
N TYR A 287 -0.50 -11.98 -1.64
CA TYR A 287 0.88 -11.83 -1.15
C TYR A 287 1.08 -12.23 0.33
N ARG A 288 0.03 -12.13 1.15
CA ARG A 288 -0.02 -12.61 2.55
C ARG A 288 -0.72 -13.97 2.70
N GLY A 289 -1.13 -14.58 1.59
CA GLY A 289 -1.77 -15.87 1.55
C GLY A 289 -0.77 -17.02 1.65
N LYS A 290 -1.26 -18.23 1.37
CA LYS A 290 -0.42 -19.43 1.29
C LYS A 290 -0.12 -19.77 -0.17
N TRP A 291 1.09 -20.26 -0.41
CA TRP A 291 1.42 -20.88 -1.68
C TRP A 291 0.57 -22.13 -1.90
N SER A 292 0.17 -22.37 -3.15
CA SER A 292 -0.57 -23.56 -3.55
C SER A 292 -0.03 -24.12 -4.85
N LYS A 293 0.04 -25.45 -4.98
CA LYS A 293 0.40 -26.09 -6.24
C LYS A 293 -0.69 -25.77 -7.25
N PHE A 294 -0.32 -25.07 -8.32
CA PHE A 294 -1.22 -24.66 -9.38
C PHE A 294 -1.33 -25.76 -10.42
N ILE A 295 -0.21 -26.22 -10.96
CA ILE A 295 -0.18 -27.26 -11.99
C ILE A 295 1.11 -28.05 -11.96
N SER A 296 1.08 -29.24 -12.57
CA SER A 296 2.26 -30.04 -12.86
C SER A 296 2.40 -30.10 -14.37
N VAL A 297 3.44 -29.48 -14.91
CA VAL A 297 3.71 -29.45 -16.36
C VAL A 297 4.55 -30.66 -16.72
N PRO A 298 4.03 -31.61 -17.52
CA PRO A 298 4.83 -32.75 -17.98
C PRO A 298 5.88 -32.31 -19.01
N LYS A 299 6.92 -33.10 -19.19
CA LYS A 299 7.89 -32.89 -20.28
C LYS A 299 7.21 -33.09 -21.64
N PRO A 300 7.32 -32.13 -22.59
CA PRO A 300 6.84 -32.34 -23.96
C PRO A 300 7.65 -33.43 -24.66
N GLU A 301 7.00 -34.29 -25.46
CA GLU A 301 7.66 -35.36 -26.21
C GLU A 301 8.74 -34.83 -27.18
N THR A 302 8.52 -33.63 -27.72
CA THR A 302 9.45 -32.94 -28.65
C THR A 302 10.62 -32.25 -27.94
N ALA A 303 10.62 -32.19 -26.60
CA ALA A 303 11.67 -31.53 -25.83
C ALA A 303 12.79 -32.51 -25.45
N VAL A 304 14.02 -32.22 -25.87
CA VAL A 304 15.19 -33.07 -25.55
C VAL A 304 15.51 -33.05 -24.05
N SER A 305 15.57 -31.86 -23.45
CA SER A 305 15.76 -31.65 -22.00
C SER A 305 14.51 -31.05 -21.34
N PHE A 306 14.49 -30.93 -20.01
CA PHE A 306 13.38 -30.29 -19.28
C PHE A 306 13.89 -29.59 -18.01
N GLU A 307 14.88 -28.72 -18.21
CA GLU A 307 15.64 -28.07 -17.14
C GLU A 307 15.10 -26.68 -16.78
N PHE A 308 14.23 -26.11 -17.62
CA PHE A 308 13.62 -24.80 -17.42
C PHE A 308 12.19 -24.79 -17.92
N VAL A 309 11.30 -24.24 -17.10
CA VAL A 309 9.93 -23.91 -17.47
C VAL A 309 9.62 -22.58 -16.84
N ARG A 310 9.12 -21.63 -17.63
CA ARG A 310 8.61 -20.35 -17.16
C ARG A 310 7.23 -20.09 -17.74
N PRO A 311 6.18 -20.00 -16.92
CA PRO A 311 4.89 -19.53 -17.39
C PRO A 311 4.98 -18.05 -17.74
N LEU A 312 4.39 -17.67 -18.87
CA LEU A 312 4.45 -16.30 -19.37
C LEU A 312 3.07 -15.61 -19.32
N ILE A 313 2.04 -16.21 -19.93
CA ILE A 313 0.69 -15.62 -19.99
C ILE A 313 -0.39 -16.69 -20.28
N TYR A 314 -1.65 -16.38 -19.98
CA TYR A 314 -2.80 -17.15 -20.42
C TYR A 314 -3.20 -16.83 -21.87
N SER A 315 -3.91 -17.76 -22.53
CA SER A 315 -4.70 -17.44 -23.71
C SER A 315 -5.87 -16.51 -23.35
N LYS A 316 -6.46 -15.82 -24.33
CA LYS A 316 -7.58 -14.87 -24.10
C LYS A 316 -8.80 -15.52 -23.43
N ASP A 317 -9.06 -16.79 -23.73
CA ASP A 317 -10.11 -17.61 -23.13
C ASP A 317 -9.66 -18.34 -21.84
N ARG A 318 -8.39 -18.17 -21.44
CA ARG A 318 -7.75 -18.79 -20.27
C ARG A 318 -7.75 -20.33 -20.26
N SER A 319 -7.94 -20.96 -21.41
CA SER A 319 -7.86 -22.43 -21.56
C SER A 319 -6.43 -22.95 -21.66
N LYS A 320 -5.50 -22.13 -22.17
CA LYS A 320 -4.09 -22.47 -22.38
C LYS A 320 -3.15 -21.51 -21.66
N ILE A 321 -1.94 -21.96 -21.36
CA ILE A 321 -0.83 -21.13 -20.85
C ILE A 321 0.32 -21.18 -21.83
N LEU A 322 0.87 -20.02 -22.16
CA LEU A 322 2.13 -19.93 -22.91
C LEU A 322 3.29 -20.19 -21.95
N LEU A 323 4.04 -21.25 -22.22
CA LEU A 323 5.21 -21.67 -21.46
C LEU A 323 6.47 -21.47 -22.29
N GLU A 324 7.50 -20.90 -21.68
CA GLU A 324 8.87 -20.97 -22.18
C GLU A 324 9.57 -22.18 -21.58
N ILE A 325 10.12 -23.05 -22.43
CA ILE A 325 10.78 -24.28 -22.04
C ILE A 325 12.22 -24.31 -22.59
N ASN A 326 13.19 -24.59 -21.70
CA ASN A 326 14.63 -24.66 -21.99
C ASN A 326 15.17 -23.44 -22.75
N ASN A 327 15.80 -23.67 -23.92
CA ASN A 327 16.51 -22.69 -24.76
C ASN A 327 15.54 -21.74 -25.50
N GLY A 328 14.48 -21.28 -24.83
CA GLY A 328 13.54 -20.30 -25.38
C GLY A 328 12.50 -20.87 -26.33
N LYS A 329 12.13 -22.15 -26.22
CA LYS A 329 11.03 -22.70 -27.03
C LYS A 329 9.69 -22.35 -26.39
N LEU A 330 8.72 -21.91 -27.20
CA LEU A 330 7.39 -21.53 -26.75
C LEU A 330 6.37 -22.63 -27.03
N PHE A 331 5.58 -22.96 -26.01
CA PHE A 331 4.49 -23.91 -26.11
C PHE A 331 3.23 -23.35 -25.49
N TRP A 332 2.13 -23.42 -26.22
CA TRP A 332 0.81 -23.36 -25.62
C TRP A 332 0.53 -24.69 -24.94
N PHE A 333 0.30 -24.65 -23.64
CA PHE A 333 -0.05 -25.81 -22.83
C PHE A 333 -1.53 -25.74 -22.47
N ASP A 334 -2.30 -26.69 -22.96
CA ASP A 334 -3.74 -26.79 -22.69
C ASP A 334 -3.97 -27.34 -21.28
N LEU A 335 -4.75 -26.61 -20.48
CA LEU A 335 -4.97 -26.95 -19.07
C LEU A 335 -5.91 -28.15 -18.88
N ALA A 336 -6.81 -28.40 -19.84
CA ALA A 336 -7.80 -29.46 -19.77
C ALA A 336 -7.24 -30.78 -20.31
N SER A 337 -6.69 -30.77 -21.52
CA SER A 337 -6.13 -31.97 -22.17
C SER A 337 -4.70 -32.30 -21.72
N LYS A 338 -3.98 -31.33 -21.13
CA LYS A 338 -2.55 -31.42 -20.83
C LYS A 338 -1.66 -31.65 -22.06
N SER A 339 -2.11 -31.22 -23.24
CA SER A 339 -1.35 -31.30 -24.48
C SER A 339 -0.53 -30.03 -24.75
N PHE A 340 0.52 -30.16 -25.57
CA PHE A 340 1.35 -29.06 -26.02
C PHE A 340 1.09 -28.72 -27.49
N GLU A 341 1.07 -27.44 -27.80
CA GLU A 341 1.06 -26.89 -29.15
C GLU A 341 2.25 -25.94 -29.27
N THR A 342 3.14 -26.19 -30.22
CA THR A 342 4.34 -25.37 -30.42
C THR A 342 3.96 -24.02 -31.04
N LEU A 343 4.44 -22.92 -30.46
CA LEU A 343 4.34 -21.60 -31.08
C LEU A 343 5.63 -21.28 -31.83
N GLU A 344 5.58 -21.40 -33.15
CA GLU A 344 6.72 -21.09 -34.02
C GLU A 344 6.78 -19.60 -34.34
N ILE A 345 7.92 -18.98 -34.08
CA ILE A 345 8.20 -17.60 -34.47
C ILE A 345 9.19 -17.64 -35.62
N LYS A 346 8.74 -17.20 -36.81
CA LYS A 346 9.59 -17.10 -38.00
C LYS A 346 10.86 -16.30 -37.68
N GLY A 347 12.01 -16.71 -38.22
CA GLY A 347 13.28 -16.02 -38.01
C GLY A 347 13.99 -16.27 -36.66
N CYS A 348 13.46 -17.15 -35.80
CA CYS A 348 14.17 -17.75 -34.64
C CYS A 348 14.49 -19.25 -34.85
N GLU A 349 14.43 -19.74 -36.09
CA GLU A 349 14.79 -21.11 -36.44
C GLU A 349 16.26 -21.39 -36.11
N GLY A 350 16.52 -22.29 -35.15
CA GLY A 350 17.86 -22.79 -34.83
C GLY A 350 18.72 -21.98 -33.85
N LEU A 351 18.25 -20.83 -33.34
CA LEU A 351 19.00 -20.00 -32.38
C LEU A 351 18.34 -19.99 -30.99
N PRO A 352 19.12 -20.03 -29.88
CA PRO A 352 18.58 -19.85 -28.53
C PRO A 352 18.09 -18.40 -28.37
N CYS A 353 16.81 -18.17 -28.69
CA CYS A 353 16.14 -16.89 -28.54
C CYS A 353 15.62 -16.78 -27.11
N ASN A 354 16.26 -15.93 -26.32
CA ASN A 354 15.95 -15.76 -24.91
C ASN A 354 14.82 -14.69 -24.84
N MET A 355 13.68 -14.93 -24.17
CA MET A 355 12.47 -14.13 -24.42
C MET A 355 12.04 -13.25 -23.25
N GLU A 356 11.25 -12.20 -23.50
CA GLU A 356 10.56 -11.40 -22.48
C GLU A 356 9.24 -10.85 -23.04
N ILE A 357 8.14 -10.96 -22.29
CA ILE A 357 6.85 -10.36 -22.67
C ILE A 357 6.88 -8.87 -22.30
N VAL A 358 6.44 -8.04 -23.24
CA VAL A 358 6.41 -6.59 -23.12
C VAL A 358 5.11 -6.07 -23.71
N VAL A 359 4.44 -5.17 -22.99
CA VAL A 359 3.24 -4.51 -23.50
C VAL A 359 3.60 -3.36 -24.45
N SER A 360 2.82 -3.16 -25.51
CA SER A 360 2.99 -1.99 -26.38
C SER A 360 2.63 -0.71 -25.63
N SER A 361 3.59 0.19 -25.40
CA SER A 361 3.35 1.39 -24.58
C SER A 361 4.08 2.65 -25.06
N LEU A 362 3.55 3.81 -24.66
CA LEU A 362 4.13 5.13 -24.92
C LEU A 362 4.97 5.69 -23.76
N VAL A 363 5.18 4.89 -22.70
CA VAL A 363 5.93 5.26 -21.48
C VAL A 363 7.36 5.70 -21.83
N LEU A 364 7.92 6.70 -21.12
CA LEU A 364 9.19 7.41 -21.45
C LEU A 364 9.11 8.38 -22.65
N GLY A 365 7.92 8.76 -23.11
CA GLY A 365 7.73 9.66 -24.25
C GLY A 365 7.98 11.17 -24.03
N CYS A 366 9.15 11.68 -24.44
CA CYS A 366 9.51 13.10 -24.73
C CYS A 366 9.27 14.17 -23.62
N LYS A 367 10.14 14.23 -22.61
CA LYS A 367 10.75 15.54 -22.32
C LYS A 367 11.92 15.68 -23.28
N GLY A 368 11.83 16.59 -24.25
CA GLY A 368 12.99 16.98 -25.04
C GLY A 368 14.12 17.31 -24.06
N ASP A 369 15.26 16.65 -24.23
CA ASP A 369 16.46 16.97 -23.46
C ASP A 369 16.71 18.49 -23.56
N PRO A 370 16.64 19.26 -22.45
CA PRO A 370 16.92 20.69 -22.47
C PRO A 370 18.33 20.98 -23.02
N ARG A 371 19.26 20.00 -22.94
CA ARG A 371 20.63 20.15 -23.43
C ARG A 371 20.71 20.15 -24.96
N ARG A 372 19.88 19.38 -25.67
CA ARG A 372 19.83 19.42 -27.15
C ARG A 372 19.25 20.72 -27.72
N ALA A 373 18.38 21.41 -26.97
CA ALA A 373 17.91 22.74 -27.34
C ALA A 373 18.98 23.83 -27.11
N GLN A 374 19.88 23.63 -26.13
CA GLN A 374 21.05 24.49 -25.93
C GLN A 374 22.15 24.23 -26.96
N GLU A 375 22.37 22.99 -27.39
CA GLU A 375 23.33 22.67 -28.46
C GLU A 375 22.90 23.23 -29.83
N LYS A 376 21.60 23.23 -30.15
CA LYS A 376 21.08 23.92 -31.35
C LYS A 376 21.12 25.45 -31.26
N LYS A 377 21.16 26.03 -30.05
CA LYS A 377 21.36 27.48 -29.85
C LYS A 377 22.83 27.89 -29.83
N MET A 378 23.76 26.99 -29.52
CA MET A 378 25.21 27.23 -29.61
C MET A 378 25.79 26.91 -31.01
N GLY A 379 25.12 26.07 -31.80
CA GLY A 379 25.55 25.73 -33.17
C GLY A 379 25.31 26.80 -34.25
N ASN A 380 24.84 28.01 -33.89
CA ASN A 380 24.54 29.08 -34.85
C ASN A 380 25.38 30.35 -34.68
N LYS A 381 26.57 30.24 -34.09
CA LYS A 381 27.62 31.26 -34.22
C LYS A 381 28.74 30.73 -35.12
N ARG A 382 28.70 31.21 -36.37
CA ARG A 382 29.78 31.18 -37.37
C ARG A 382 31.17 31.27 -36.73
N TRP A 383 32.03 30.29 -37.01
CA TRP A 383 33.46 30.48 -37.08
C TRP A 383 33.87 30.29 -38.54
N GLY A 384 34.30 31.38 -39.16
CA GLY A 384 35.13 31.32 -40.34
C GLY A 384 36.58 31.21 -39.89
N GLY A 385 37.28 30.19 -40.39
CA GLY A 385 38.59 30.37 -40.98
C GLY A 385 39.86 30.23 -40.12
N TRP A 386 40.66 29.24 -40.57
CA TRP A 386 42.13 29.20 -40.67
C TRP A 386 42.95 28.48 -39.56
N PHE A 387 43.53 27.33 -39.97
CA PHE A 387 44.95 26.88 -39.91
C PHE A 387 45.83 27.35 -38.72
N SER A 388 46.76 26.62 -38.10
CA SER A 388 47.53 25.41 -38.44
C SER A 388 48.62 25.18 -37.35
N VAL A 389 48.79 23.93 -36.87
CA VAL A 389 50.05 23.16 -36.67
C VAL A 389 51.07 23.55 -35.55
N GLN A 390 51.64 22.47 -34.95
CA GLN A 390 52.85 22.29 -34.11
C GLN A 390 52.63 22.36 -32.59
N GLY A 391 53.19 21.49 -31.74
CA GLY A 391 54.23 20.46 -31.88
C GLY A 391 54.50 19.81 -30.51
N ILE A 392 55.32 18.76 -30.51
CA ILE A 392 55.48 17.67 -29.52
C ILE A 392 56.59 17.94 -28.45
N GLN A 393 56.63 17.09 -27.39
CA GLN A 393 57.74 16.77 -26.43
C GLN A 393 57.97 17.70 -25.22
N ALA A 394 58.44 17.26 -24.02
CA ALA A 394 58.87 15.97 -23.45
C ALA A 394 58.92 16.08 -21.89
N GLN A 395 59.09 14.91 -21.24
CA GLN A 395 59.36 14.61 -19.81
C GLN A 395 60.51 15.40 -19.14
N VAL A 396 60.52 15.48 -17.79
CA VAL A 396 61.49 14.81 -16.87
C VAL A 396 61.38 15.34 -15.41
N MET A 397 61.55 14.43 -14.43
CA MET A 397 61.65 14.55 -12.95
C MET A 397 62.87 15.40 -12.48
N SER A 398 63.17 15.79 -11.23
CA SER A 398 63.05 15.23 -9.86
C SER A 398 63.49 16.34 -8.85
N LYS A 399 63.06 16.36 -7.57
CA LYS A 399 63.75 15.98 -6.29
C LYS A 399 63.21 16.95 -5.21
N ALA A 400 63.10 16.72 -3.88
CA ALA A 400 63.57 15.72 -2.92
C ALA A 400 62.75 15.87 -1.60
N GLY A 401 62.87 14.91 -0.66
CA GLY A 401 62.64 15.16 0.77
C GLY A 401 61.92 14.05 1.57
N GLU A 402 62.68 13.34 2.40
CA GLU A 402 62.29 12.22 3.26
C GLU A 402 61.69 12.58 4.65
N LEU A 403 61.01 11.57 5.22
CA LEU A 403 60.92 11.14 6.62
C LEU A 403 59.93 11.75 7.66
N GLN A 404 59.30 10.78 8.35
CA GLN A 404 58.78 10.72 9.74
C GLN A 404 57.28 10.93 10.06
N SER A 405 56.68 9.83 10.56
CA SER A 405 55.42 9.74 11.32
C SER A 405 55.51 10.39 12.71
N PRO A 406 54.37 10.72 13.36
CA PRO A 406 54.04 9.94 14.57
C PRO A 406 52.53 9.76 14.88
N LYS A 407 52.18 8.55 15.31
CA LYS A 407 50.96 8.20 16.05
C LYS A 407 51.15 8.61 17.52
N LEU A 408 50.57 9.72 18.02
CA LEU A 408 50.17 9.88 19.44
C LEU A 408 49.39 11.19 19.74
N TYR A 409 48.28 11.51 19.05
CA TYR A 409 47.42 12.62 19.50
C TYR A 409 45.94 12.48 19.10
N LYS A 410 45.31 11.34 19.39
CA LYS A 410 43.85 11.19 19.20
C LYS A 410 43.22 10.33 20.30
N ARG A 411 43.41 10.71 21.58
CA ARG A 411 42.69 10.06 22.71
C ARG A 411 41.78 11.00 23.51
N ASN A 412 41.85 12.32 23.30
CA ASN A 412 41.05 13.29 24.07
C ASN A 412 39.95 14.05 23.29
N PHE A 413 39.72 13.78 22.00
CA PHE A 413 38.64 14.41 21.23
C PHE A 413 37.29 13.66 21.31
N TYR A 414 37.32 12.33 21.49
CA TYR A 414 36.13 11.47 21.42
C TYR A 414 35.20 11.53 22.64
N ARG A 415 35.63 12.12 23.76
CA ARG A 415 34.83 12.15 24.99
C ARG A 415 33.87 13.34 25.06
N LYS A 416 34.16 14.44 24.34
CA LYS A 416 33.30 15.64 24.28
C LYS A 416 32.21 15.55 23.20
N MET A 417 32.40 14.74 22.16
CA MET A 417 31.44 14.61 21.05
C MET A 417 30.30 13.62 21.33
N ARG A 418 30.48 12.69 22.28
CA ARG A 418 29.46 11.70 22.67
C ARG A 418 28.26 12.31 23.40
N LEU A 419 28.45 13.43 24.10
CA LEU A 419 27.38 14.12 24.83
C LEU A 419 26.48 14.97 23.91
N LEU A 420 27.01 15.50 22.80
CA LEU A 420 26.18 16.18 21.79
C LEU A 420 25.39 15.21 20.91
N PHE A 421 25.94 14.03 20.62
CA PHE A 421 25.27 13.04 19.75
C PHE A 421 24.03 12.41 20.38
N CYS A 422 24.00 12.25 21.71
CA CYS A 422 22.83 11.74 22.42
C CYS A 422 21.66 12.75 22.43
N PHE A 423 21.94 14.07 22.36
CA PHE A 423 20.90 15.10 22.35
C PHE A 423 20.22 15.22 20.96
N CYS A 424 20.98 14.99 19.88
CA CYS A 424 20.44 15.01 18.52
C CYS A 424 19.66 13.73 18.16
N PHE A 425 20.00 12.58 18.75
CA PHE A 425 19.28 11.32 18.51
C PHE A 425 17.89 11.29 19.15
N PHE A 426 17.64 12.12 20.18
CA PHE A 426 16.33 12.20 20.83
C PHE A 426 15.30 13.03 20.04
N PHE A 427 15.75 13.87 19.09
CA PHE A 427 14.87 14.77 18.33
C PHE A 427 14.45 14.23 16.94
N MET A 428 15.06 13.14 16.46
CA MET A 428 14.78 12.56 15.13
C MET A 428 13.77 11.41 15.12
N ILE A 429 13.20 11.03 16.28
CA ILE A 429 12.16 9.98 16.38
C ILE A 429 10.74 10.55 16.17
N ILE A 430 10.59 11.83 15.83
CA ILE A 430 9.27 12.43 15.58
C ILE A 430 9.10 12.70 14.08
N PHE A 431 8.97 11.63 13.29
CA PHE A 431 8.30 11.74 12.00
C PHE A 431 6.85 11.34 12.17
N ASN A 432 5.96 12.27 11.81
CA ASN A 432 4.51 12.14 11.90
C ASN A 432 4.05 10.84 11.21
N ALA A 433 3.46 9.94 12.00
CA ALA A 433 2.65 8.86 11.47
C ALA A 433 1.51 9.49 10.65
N SER A 434 1.56 9.35 9.32
CA SER A 434 0.37 9.62 8.51
C SER A 434 -0.64 8.53 8.85
N ALA A 435 -1.80 9.00 9.29
CA ALA A 435 -2.86 8.20 9.84
C ALA A 435 -3.68 7.57 8.69
N TYR A 436 -3.16 6.51 8.08
CA TYR A 436 -3.79 5.87 6.94
C TYR A 436 -4.73 4.75 7.39
N ASP A 437 -6.02 4.87 7.06
CA ASP A 437 -7.04 3.83 7.27
C ASP A 437 -7.33 3.12 5.92
N PRO A 438 -6.94 1.84 5.74
CA PRO A 438 -7.13 1.13 4.47
C PRO A 438 -8.60 0.91 4.07
N LEU A 439 -9.54 0.91 5.04
CA LEU A 439 -10.97 0.73 4.74
C LEU A 439 -11.69 2.06 4.48
N ASP A 440 -11.04 3.19 4.78
CA ASP A 440 -11.56 4.53 4.51
C ASP A 440 -10.43 5.47 4.07
N PRO A 441 -9.82 5.23 2.90
CA PRO A 441 -8.61 5.93 2.46
C PRO A 441 -8.83 7.43 2.20
N ASN A 442 -10.09 7.83 1.98
CA ASN A 442 -10.49 9.22 1.77
C ASN A 442 -11.10 9.86 3.04
N GLY A 443 -11.26 9.10 4.12
CA GLY A 443 -11.87 9.53 5.37
C GLY A 443 -11.05 10.63 6.05
N ASN A 444 -11.62 11.82 6.16
CA ASN A 444 -11.02 12.94 6.87
C ASN A 444 -12.09 13.85 7.47
N ILE A 445 -11.66 14.75 8.37
CA ILE A 445 -12.48 15.86 8.83
C ILE A 445 -11.94 17.14 8.19
N THR A 446 -12.79 17.85 7.45
CA THR A 446 -12.43 19.14 6.88
C THR A 446 -13.12 20.26 7.65
N ILE A 447 -12.32 21.16 8.21
CA ILE A 447 -12.78 22.40 8.83
C ILE A 447 -12.62 23.50 7.79
N LYS A 448 -13.75 24.05 7.40
CA LYS A 448 -13.88 25.09 6.40
C LYS A 448 -14.26 26.39 7.08
N TRP A 449 -13.61 27.48 6.71
CA TRP A 449 -13.80 28.77 7.33
C TRP A 449 -14.13 29.78 6.24
N ASP A 450 -15.36 30.24 6.25
CA ASP A 450 -15.93 31.13 5.24
C ASP A 450 -16.07 32.52 5.83
N ILE A 451 -15.29 33.49 5.36
CA ILE A 451 -15.44 34.89 5.73
C ILE A 451 -16.66 35.46 5.00
N MET A 452 -17.69 35.82 5.77
CA MET A 452 -18.98 36.26 5.23
C MET A 452 -19.05 37.77 5.05
N SER A 453 -18.48 38.53 5.98
CA SER A 453 -18.48 40.00 5.95
C SER A 453 -17.31 40.59 6.73
N TRP A 454 -16.92 41.81 6.38
CA TRP A 454 -15.97 42.61 7.15
C TRP A 454 -16.66 43.34 8.31
N THR A 455 -15.94 43.56 9.41
CA THR A 455 -16.34 44.44 10.51
C THR A 455 -15.41 45.66 10.56
N ALA A 456 -15.61 46.56 11.52
CA ALA A 456 -14.77 47.75 11.67
C ALA A 456 -13.27 47.41 11.94
N ASP A 457 -13.00 46.31 12.64
CA ASP A 457 -11.65 45.91 13.07
C ASP A 457 -11.28 44.46 12.70
N GLY A 458 -12.14 43.73 11.98
CA GLY A 458 -11.91 42.35 11.61
C GLY A 458 -12.99 41.79 10.66
N TYR A 459 -13.56 40.64 10.99
CA TYR A 459 -14.51 39.94 10.12
C TYR A 459 -15.48 39.02 10.87
N VAL A 460 -16.58 38.67 10.23
CA VAL A 460 -17.48 37.59 10.65
C VAL A 460 -17.26 36.39 9.75
N ALA A 461 -17.01 35.22 10.34
CA ALA A 461 -16.81 33.99 9.62
C ALA A 461 -17.72 32.86 10.10
N THR A 462 -18.13 32.03 9.15
CA THR A 462 -18.84 30.78 9.42
C THR A 462 -17.86 29.63 9.32
N VAL A 463 -17.71 28.87 10.39
CA VAL A 463 -16.81 27.73 10.48
C VAL A 463 -17.63 26.45 10.41
N THR A 464 -17.35 25.63 9.41
CA THR A 464 -18.08 24.39 9.12
C THR A 464 -17.13 23.21 9.21
N MET A 465 -17.42 22.27 10.10
CA MET A 465 -16.75 20.99 10.23
C MET A 465 -17.54 19.94 9.45
N ASN A 466 -16.89 19.31 8.48
CA ASN A 466 -17.46 18.22 7.69
C ASN A 466 -16.69 16.94 8.00
N ASN A 467 -17.40 15.92 8.46
CA ASN A 467 -16.85 14.58 8.63
C ASN A 467 -17.10 13.77 7.36
N PHE A 468 -16.03 13.45 6.62
CA PHE A 468 -16.09 12.60 5.43
C PHE A 468 -15.75 11.14 5.72
N GLN A 469 -15.60 10.76 7.00
CA GLN A 469 -15.33 9.38 7.37
C GLN A 469 -16.59 8.52 7.21
N ILE A 470 -16.45 7.34 6.61
CA ILE A 470 -17.59 6.49 6.24
C ILE A 470 -18.24 5.87 7.47
N TYR A 471 -17.45 5.36 8.41
CA TYR A 471 -17.95 4.61 9.57
C TYR A 471 -17.43 5.13 10.92
N ARG A 472 -16.70 6.26 10.95
CA ARG A 472 -16.23 6.90 12.18
C ARG A 472 -16.98 8.20 12.44
N HIS A 473 -17.47 8.37 13.65
CA HIS A 473 -18.16 9.57 14.13
C HIS A 473 -17.47 10.13 15.37
N ILE A 474 -17.69 11.42 15.62
CA ILE A 474 -17.30 12.06 16.87
C ILE A 474 -18.44 11.89 17.86
N GLN A 475 -18.22 11.06 18.87
CA GLN A 475 -19.18 10.79 19.95
C GLN A 475 -19.13 11.85 21.05
N SER A 476 -20.19 11.90 21.87
CA SER A 476 -20.20 12.65 23.12
C SER A 476 -18.94 12.32 23.96
N PRO A 477 -18.22 13.31 24.51
CA PRO A 477 -18.60 14.70 24.77
C PRO A 477 -18.48 15.67 23.57
N GLY A 478 -18.21 15.15 22.37
CA GLY A 478 -18.17 15.92 21.13
C GLY A 478 -16.78 16.40 20.75
N TRP A 479 -16.72 17.24 19.71
CA TRP A 479 -15.47 17.85 19.26
C TRP A 479 -15.05 19.02 20.15
N THR A 480 -13.75 19.16 20.31
CA THR A 480 -13.10 20.35 20.84
C THR A 480 -12.12 20.87 19.80
N LEU A 481 -12.33 22.10 19.33
CA LEU A 481 -11.54 22.73 18.28
C LEU A 481 -10.69 23.86 18.86
N GLY A 482 -9.38 23.78 18.68
CA GLY A 482 -8.44 24.83 19.08
C GLY A 482 -7.60 25.31 17.90
N TRP A 483 -7.14 26.56 17.96
CA TRP A 483 -6.20 27.12 16.99
C TRP A 483 -5.37 28.22 17.65
N ALA A 484 -4.38 28.75 16.93
CA ALA A 484 -3.56 29.89 17.33
C ALA A 484 -3.76 31.06 16.37
N TRP A 485 -4.04 32.24 16.92
CA TRP A 485 -4.11 33.47 16.15
C TRP A 485 -2.75 33.88 15.59
N ALA A 486 -2.73 34.43 14.38
CA ALA A 486 -1.50 34.78 13.69
C ALA A 486 -0.87 36.08 14.21
N LYS A 487 -1.69 37.00 14.70
CA LYS A 487 -1.33 38.31 15.25
C LYS A 487 -1.88 38.44 16.68
N LYS A 488 -2.78 39.41 16.91
CA LYS A 488 -3.38 39.78 18.20
C LYS A 488 -4.91 39.74 18.11
N GLU A 489 -5.44 38.88 17.24
CA GLU A 489 -6.86 38.70 17.03
C GLU A 489 -7.57 38.30 18.32
N VAL A 490 -8.83 38.70 18.45
CA VAL A 490 -9.72 38.37 19.56
C VAL A 490 -11.06 37.88 19.02
N ILE A 491 -11.80 37.14 19.83
CA ILE A 491 -13.17 36.73 19.50
C ILE A 491 -14.13 37.70 20.16
N TRP A 492 -14.85 38.48 19.36
CA TRP A 492 -15.88 39.41 19.84
C TRP A 492 -17.13 38.67 20.31
N SER A 493 -17.61 37.72 19.50
CA SER A 493 -18.79 36.92 19.80
C SER A 493 -18.79 35.60 19.02
N MET A 494 -19.58 34.64 19.50
CA MET A 494 -19.79 33.34 18.86
C MET A 494 -21.27 32.97 18.88
N VAL A 495 -21.72 32.25 17.85
CA VAL A 495 -23.08 31.69 17.74
C VAL A 495 -22.96 30.22 17.34
N GLY A 496 -23.71 29.34 17.98
CA GLY A 496 -23.64 27.89 17.78
C GLY A 496 -22.52 27.17 18.55
N ALA A 497 -21.49 27.89 18.98
CA ALA A 497 -20.39 27.35 19.78
C ALA A 497 -19.89 28.40 20.78
N GLN A 498 -19.07 27.99 21.75
CA GLN A 498 -18.49 28.88 22.74
C GLN A 498 -17.02 28.54 23.04
N ALA A 499 -16.22 29.58 23.28
CA ALA A 499 -14.89 29.41 23.84
C ALA A 499 -14.96 28.87 25.29
N THR A 500 -14.09 27.92 25.63
CA THR A 500 -14.05 27.30 26.97
C THR A 500 -13.52 28.24 28.04
N GLU A 501 -12.73 29.24 27.65
CA GLU A 501 -12.12 30.23 28.53
C GLU A 501 -12.08 31.60 27.85
N GLN A 502 -12.31 32.67 28.63
CA GLN A 502 -12.20 34.05 28.15
C GLN A 502 -10.74 34.53 28.02
N GLY A 503 -9.87 34.18 28.96
CA GLY A 503 -8.49 34.68 29.04
C GLY A 503 -8.38 36.12 29.57
N ASP A 504 -7.19 36.71 29.49
CA ASP A 504 -6.94 38.08 29.94
C ASP A 504 -7.37 39.12 28.90
N CYS A 505 -8.54 39.72 29.12
CA CYS A 505 -9.10 40.80 28.32
C CYS A 505 -8.93 42.19 28.94
N SER A 506 -8.07 42.37 29.96
CA SER A 506 -7.92 43.63 30.72
C SER A 506 -7.62 44.87 29.87
N LYS A 507 -7.10 44.70 28.65
CA LYS A 507 -6.81 45.78 27.69
C LYS A 507 -8.07 46.46 27.14
N PHE A 508 -9.23 45.83 27.24
CA PHE A 508 -10.50 46.34 26.72
C PHE A 508 -11.31 46.97 27.86
N LYS A 509 -11.39 48.31 27.89
CA LYS A 509 -12.05 49.07 28.97
C LYS A 509 -13.57 49.29 28.77
N GLY A 510 -14.09 48.98 27.59
CA GLY A 510 -15.51 49.12 27.23
C GLY A 510 -16.13 47.76 26.96
N ASN A 511 -16.41 47.46 25.68
CA ASN A 511 -16.87 46.14 25.28
C ASN A 511 -15.74 45.11 25.46
N VAL A 512 -15.99 44.11 26.31
CA VAL A 512 -15.05 43.01 26.57
C VAL A 512 -15.29 41.90 25.54
N PRO A 513 -14.26 41.44 24.81
CA PRO A 513 -14.41 40.32 23.88
C PRO A 513 -14.81 39.02 24.59
N HIS A 514 -15.51 38.15 23.87
CA HIS A 514 -15.83 36.78 24.31
C HIS A 514 -14.57 35.96 24.65
N CYS A 515 -13.48 36.14 23.89
CA CYS A 515 -12.20 35.50 24.20
C CYS A 515 -11.00 36.32 23.71
N CYS A 516 -10.02 36.55 24.58
CA CYS A 516 -8.76 37.23 24.28
C CYS A 516 -7.54 36.31 24.29
N LYS A 517 -7.73 34.99 24.48
CA LYS A 517 -6.60 34.04 24.41
C LYS A 517 -6.04 34.02 23.00
N LYS A 518 -4.70 34.03 22.90
CA LYS A 518 -3.99 33.84 21.63
C LYS A 518 -4.25 32.46 21.01
N THR A 519 -4.52 31.47 21.87
CA THR A 519 -4.84 30.09 21.47
C THR A 519 -6.20 29.70 22.05
N PRO A 520 -7.32 30.14 21.43
CA PRO A 520 -8.65 29.80 21.91
C PRO A 520 -8.94 28.31 21.72
N THR A 521 -9.83 27.79 22.56
CA THR A 521 -10.39 26.44 22.46
C THR A 521 -11.90 26.58 22.52
N VAL A 522 -12.59 25.94 21.59
CA VAL A 522 -14.03 26.10 21.35
C VAL A 522 -14.70 24.74 21.36
N VAL A 523 -15.89 24.71 21.96
CA VAL A 523 -16.78 23.57 21.98
C VAL A 523 -18.15 23.99 21.44
N ASP A 524 -18.84 23.03 20.84
CA ASP A 524 -20.22 23.21 20.39
C ASP A 524 -21.16 23.45 21.57
N LEU A 525 -22.28 24.14 21.31
CA LEU A 525 -23.31 24.29 22.33
C LEU A 525 -24.09 22.98 22.53
N LEU A 526 -24.72 22.83 23.69
CA LEU A 526 -25.59 21.68 23.95
C LEU A 526 -26.95 21.84 23.24
N PRO A 527 -27.68 20.74 22.97
CA PRO A 527 -29.05 20.82 22.47
C PRO A 527 -29.96 21.62 23.40
N GLY A 528 -30.90 22.40 22.83
CA GLY A 528 -31.89 23.17 23.59
C GLY A 528 -31.51 24.61 23.97
N VAL A 529 -30.39 25.13 23.46
CA VAL A 529 -30.02 26.55 23.64
C VAL A 529 -31.04 27.51 23.01
N PRO A 530 -31.16 28.77 23.47
CA PRO A 530 -32.07 29.77 22.89
C PRO A 530 -31.84 30.01 21.38
N TYR A 531 -32.91 30.30 20.63
CA TYR A 531 -32.86 30.44 19.16
C TYR A 531 -31.87 31.49 18.66
N ASN A 532 -31.67 32.58 19.41
CA ASN A 532 -30.69 33.62 19.08
C ASN A 532 -29.22 33.17 19.20
N GLN A 533 -28.97 32.02 19.81
CA GLN A 533 -27.65 31.40 19.94
C GLN A 533 -27.46 30.22 18.97
N GLN A 534 -28.47 29.89 18.17
CA GLN A 534 -28.44 28.78 17.21
C GLN A 534 -28.05 29.26 15.80
N ILE A 535 -27.39 28.36 15.07
CA ILE A 535 -27.14 28.46 13.63
C ILE A 535 -27.40 27.08 13.01
N SER A 536 -27.54 27.01 11.68
CA SER A 536 -27.71 25.74 10.97
C SER A 536 -26.64 24.72 11.36
N ASN A 537 -27.04 23.48 11.61
CA ASN A 537 -26.14 22.37 11.97
C ASN A 537 -25.28 22.59 13.22
N CYS A 538 -25.65 23.50 14.14
CA CYS A 538 -24.98 23.64 15.43
C CYS A 538 -25.62 22.79 16.52
N CYS A 539 -25.03 22.91 17.70
CA CYS A 539 -25.70 22.72 18.98
C CYS A 539 -26.06 21.26 19.26
N LYS A 540 -25.23 20.34 18.75
CA LYS A 540 -25.37 18.89 18.91
C LYS A 540 -24.50 18.39 20.06
N GLY A 541 -24.00 19.28 20.93
CA GLY A 541 -23.01 18.96 21.95
C GLY A 541 -21.72 18.41 21.35
N GLY A 542 -21.38 18.84 20.13
CA GLY A 542 -20.17 18.48 19.41
C GLY A 542 -20.20 17.10 18.77
N VAL A 543 -21.35 16.41 18.77
CA VAL A 543 -21.51 15.13 18.09
C VAL A 543 -21.57 15.35 16.58
N VAL A 544 -20.75 14.62 15.83
CA VAL A 544 -20.71 14.66 14.36
C VAL A 544 -20.77 13.25 13.82
N GLY A 545 -21.84 12.93 13.12
CA GLY A 545 -22.07 11.58 12.59
C GLY A 545 -21.08 11.20 11.49
N ALA A 546 -21.02 9.91 11.18
CA ALA A 546 -20.24 9.40 10.07
C ALA A 546 -20.97 9.66 8.74
N TRP A 547 -20.24 10.06 7.70
CA TRP A 547 -20.79 10.34 6.38
C TRP A 547 -21.52 9.12 5.78
N GLY A 548 -20.98 7.93 6.02
CA GLY A 548 -21.57 6.69 5.52
C GLY A 548 -22.92 6.38 6.17
N GLN A 549 -23.16 6.80 7.41
CA GLN A 549 -24.41 6.58 8.13
C GLN A 549 -25.48 7.59 7.72
N ASP A 550 -25.20 8.88 7.91
CA ASP A 550 -26.14 9.97 7.59
C ASP A 550 -25.35 11.24 7.25
N PRO A 551 -25.23 11.58 5.95
CA PRO A 551 -24.51 12.78 5.50
C PRO A 551 -25.01 14.09 6.12
N SER A 552 -26.29 14.18 6.49
CA SER A 552 -26.86 15.37 7.12
C SER A 552 -26.38 15.57 8.56
N SER A 553 -26.09 14.46 9.24
CA SER A 553 -25.55 14.45 10.61
C SER A 553 -24.04 14.67 10.66
N ALA A 554 -23.36 14.53 9.53
CA ALA A 554 -21.90 14.61 9.37
C ALA A 554 -21.36 16.05 9.25
N VAL A 555 -22.21 17.04 9.52
CA VAL A 555 -21.87 18.47 9.47
C VAL A 555 -22.16 19.13 10.82
N SER A 556 -21.19 19.92 11.28
CA SER A 556 -21.32 20.82 12.43
C SER A 556 -20.89 22.23 12.03
N GLN A 557 -21.59 23.25 12.50
CA GLN A 557 -21.27 24.63 12.11
C GLN A 557 -21.47 25.62 13.25
N PHE A 558 -20.62 26.63 13.29
CA PHE A 558 -20.72 27.76 14.20
C PHE A 558 -20.26 29.04 13.51
N GLN A 559 -20.68 30.20 14.03
CA GLN A 559 -20.23 31.50 13.55
C GLN A 559 -19.34 32.16 14.60
N VAL A 560 -18.33 32.88 14.13
CA VAL A 560 -17.38 33.61 14.97
C VAL A 560 -17.17 35.02 14.42
N SER A 561 -17.27 36.01 15.30
CA SER A 561 -16.89 37.39 15.02
C SER A 561 -15.47 37.62 15.55
N VAL A 562 -14.53 37.93 14.66
CA VAL A 562 -13.11 38.08 14.97
C VAL A 562 -12.72 39.55 14.87
N GLY A 563 -12.11 40.08 15.92
CA GLY A 563 -11.56 41.43 15.99
C GLY A 563 -10.04 41.47 15.80
N LEU A 564 -9.50 42.66 15.57
CA LEU A 564 -8.06 42.94 15.38
C LEU A 564 -7.37 42.08 14.29
N ALA A 565 -8.13 41.59 13.31
CA ALA A 565 -7.66 40.66 12.27
C ALA A 565 -7.32 41.33 10.93
N GLY A 566 -7.73 42.58 10.75
CA GLY A 566 -7.70 43.29 9.47
C GLY A 566 -9.01 43.12 8.70
N THR A 567 -9.29 44.06 7.80
CA THR A 567 -10.61 44.24 7.16
C THR A 567 -10.59 43.99 5.64
N THR A 568 -9.53 43.36 5.13
CA THR A 568 -9.37 43.05 3.70
C THR A 568 -8.66 41.73 3.47
N ASN A 569 -8.86 41.12 2.30
CA ASN A 569 -8.21 39.87 1.87
C ASN A 569 -6.67 39.91 1.93
N LYS A 570 -6.05 41.10 1.85
CA LYS A 570 -4.59 41.26 1.94
C LYS A 570 -4.09 41.36 3.39
N THR A 571 -4.91 41.85 4.30
CA THR A 571 -4.51 42.17 5.69
C THR A 571 -4.77 41.01 6.64
N VAL A 572 -5.82 40.22 6.40
CA VAL A 572 -6.14 39.01 7.17
C VAL A 572 -5.04 37.97 7.03
N LYS A 573 -4.71 37.32 8.15
CA LYS A 573 -3.80 36.18 8.20
C LYS A 573 -4.53 34.94 8.68
N LEU A 574 -4.14 33.80 8.12
CA LEU A 574 -4.74 32.51 8.45
C LEU A 574 -4.35 32.09 9.87
N PRO A 575 -5.28 31.54 10.67
CA PRO A 575 -4.94 30.92 11.94
C PRO A 575 -3.97 29.76 11.74
N LYS A 576 -3.17 29.48 12.78
CA LYS A 576 -2.12 28.46 12.77
C LYS A 576 -2.41 27.39 13.83
N ASN A 577 -1.72 26.25 13.75
CA ASN A 577 -1.73 25.20 14.78
C ASN A 577 -3.14 24.76 15.17
N PHE A 578 -3.94 24.32 14.19
CA PHE A 578 -5.24 23.74 14.47
C PHE A 578 -5.09 22.44 15.26
N THR A 579 -5.95 22.26 16.24
CA THR A 579 -6.05 21.06 17.08
C THR A 579 -7.51 20.63 17.11
N LEU A 580 -7.76 19.35 16.88
CA LEU A 580 -9.10 18.77 16.94
C LEU A 580 -9.04 17.59 17.91
N LEU A 581 -9.88 17.61 18.92
CA LEU A 581 -10.07 16.47 19.82
C LEU A 581 -11.46 15.90 19.57
N GLY A 582 -11.54 14.57 19.46
CA GLY A 582 -12.79 13.81 19.38
C GLY A 582 -12.71 12.66 20.39
N PRO A 583 -13.41 12.80 21.53
CA PRO A 583 -13.06 12.42 22.90
C PRO A 583 -11.59 12.14 23.31
N GLY A 584 -10.59 12.37 22.45
CA GLY A 584 -9.19 12.06 22.69
C GLY A 584 -8.26 12.64 21.59
N PRO A 585 -6.95 12.38 21.67
CA PRO A 585 -5.91 12.99 20.83
C PRO A 585 -5.77 12.36 19.43
N GLY A 586 -6.81 11.70 18.93
CA GLY A 586 -6.73 10.89 17.72
C GLY A 586 -6.60 11.67 16.41
N TYR A 587 -6.95 12.96 16.37
CA TYR A 587 -6.91 13.76 15.14
C TYR A 587 -5.67 14.65 15.05
N THR A 588 -5.02 14.63 13.89
CA THR A 588 -3.92 15.54 13.55
C THR A 588 -4.36 16.43 12.39
N CYS A 589 -4.32 17.74 12.59
CA CYS A 589 -4.72 18.73 11.59
C CYS A 589 -3.53 19.32 10.84
N GLY A 590 -3.68 19.48 9.52
CA GLY A 590 -2.73 20.19 8.68
C GLY A 590 -2.81 21.72 8.81
N PRO A 591 -1.95 22.46 8.09
CA PRO A 591 -2.03 23.92 8.03
C PRO A 591 -3.26 24.38 7.23
N ALA A 592 -3.82 25.54 7.60
CA ALA A 592 -4.91 26.17 6.85
C ALA A 592 -4.44 26.61 5.45
N LYS A 593 -5.25 26.33 4.43
CA LYS A 593 -4.98 26.65 3.03
C LYS A 593 -6.10 27.48 2.44
N ILE A 594 -5.77 28.56 1.72
CA ILE A 594 -6.74 29.36 0.99
C ILE A 594 -7.27 28.52 -0.18
N VAL A 595 -8.60 28.49 -0.34
CA VAL A 595 -9.29 27.78 -1.42
C VAL A 595 -10.26 28.74 -2.12
N PRO A 596 -10.80 28.40 -3.31
CA PRO A 596 -11.81 29.22 -3.96
C PRO A 596 -12.99 29.52 -3.02
N SER A 597 -13.49 30.75 -3.09
CA SER A 597 -14.60 31.21 -2.25
C SER A 597 -15.83 30.33 -2.40
N THR A 598 -16.43 29.97 -1.27
CA THR A 598 -17.67 29.18 -1.22
C THR A 598 -18.83 29.95 -1.80
N VAL A 599 -19.62 29.28 -2.64
CA VAL A 599 -20.89 29.80 -3.14
C VAL A 599 -22.02 29.17 -2.33
N PHE A 600 -22.84 30.00 -1.70
CA PHE A 600 -24.04 29.62 -1.00
C PHE A 600 -25.25 29.87 -1.90
N LEU A 601 -26.15 28.90 -1.95
CA LEU A 601 -27.43 29.01 -2.63
C LEU A 601 -28.50 29.26 -1.59
N THR A 602 -29.45 30.15 -1.89
CA THR A 602 -30.69 30.26 -1.11
C THR A 602 -31.48 28.95 -1.18
N THR A 603 -32.37 28.72 -0.22
CA THR A 603 -33.20 27.50 -0.15
C THR A 603 -34.04 27.27 -1.41
N ASP A 604 -34.49 28.34 -2.06
CA ASP A 604 -35.18 28.32 -3.35
C ASP A 604 -34.26 28.15 -4.58
N LYS A 605 -32.94 28.08 -4.35
CA LYS A 605 -31.84 28.00 -5.35
C LYS A 605 -31.77 29.17 -6.34
N ARG A 606 -32.50 30.27 -6.11
CA ARG A 606 -32.59 31.40 -7.05
C ARG A 606 -31.46 32.41 -6.87
N ARG A 607 -30.95 32.59 -5.66
CA ARG A 607 -29.89 33.55 -5.35
C ARG A 607 -28.60 32.83 -4.97
N LYS A 608 -27.50 33.28 -5.56
CA LYS A 608 -26.13 32.88 -5.21
C LYS A 608 -25.48 33.99 -4.41
N THR A 609 -24.97 33.68 -3.24
CA THR A 609 -24.07 34.54 -2.47
C THR A 609 -22.71 33.84 -2.36
N GLN A 610 -21.64 34.58 -2.12
CA GLN A 610 -20.30 34.01 -2.00
C GLN A 610 -19.60 34.52 -0.76
N ALA A 611 -18.77 33.66 -0.16
CA ALA A 611 -17.82 34.08 0.86
C ALA A 611 -16.80 35.06 0.25
N LEU A 612 -16.38 36.04 1.03
CA LEU A 612 -15.35 37.01 0.63
C LEU A 612 -13.97 36.34 0.55
N MET A 613 -13.77 35.31 1.37
CA MET A 613 -12.57 34.48 1.41
C MET A 613 -12.90 33.15 2.09
N THR A 614 -12.31 32.05 1.60
CA THR A 614 -12.47 30.73 2.21
C THR A 614 -11.11 30.08 2.45
N TRP A 615 -10.93 29.45 3.62
CA TRP A 615 -9.81 28.55 3.85
C TRP A 615 -10.25 27.20 4.42
N ASN A 616 -9.49 26.16 4.09
CA ASN A 616 -9.71 24.78 4.51
C ASN A 616 -8.56 24.27 5.37
N VAL A 617 -8.91 23.49 6.38
CA VAL A 617 -8.01 22.71 7.24
C VAL A 617 -8.47 21.27 7.16
N THR A 618 -7.56 20.35 6.90
CA THR A 618 -7.86 18.90 6.86
C THR A 618 -7.23 18.23 8.06
N CYS A 619 -8.04 17.46 8.79
CA CYS A 619 -7.64 16.67 9.95
C CYS A 619 -7.84 15.18 9.65
N THR A 620 -6.84 14.35 9.97
CA THR A 620 -6.87 12.90 9.76
C THR A 620 -6.75 12.17 11.11
N TYR A 621 -7.38 11.00 11.21
CA TYR A 621 -7.46 10.25 12.48
C TYR A 621 -6.44 9.12 12.55
N SER A 622 -5.59 9.12 13.58
CA SER A 622 -4.61 8.07 13.88
C SER A 622 -5.03 7.22 15.06
N GLN A 623 -5.24 5.93 14.81
CA GLN A 623 -5.53 4.95 15.87
C GLN A 623 -4.38 4.85 16.87
N PHE A 624 -3.12 4.92 16.40
CA PHE A 624 -1.93 4.85 17.24
C PHE A 624 -1.77 6.04 18.19
N LEU A 625 -2.19 7.24 17.76
CA LEU A 625 -2.19 8.42 18.62
C LEU A 625 -3.39 8.42 19.57
N ALA A 626 -4.54 7.91 19.11
CA ALA A 626 -5.74 7.87 19.90
C ALA A 626 -5.60 6.95 21.13
N ARG A 627 -5.06 5.74 20.96
CA ARG A 627 -4.93 4.75 22.05
C ARG A 627 -3.73 3.81 21.85
N LYS A 628 -3.11 3.42 22.97
CA LYS A 628 -2.05 2.37 23.04
C LYS A 628 -2.62 0.95 22.86
N HIS A 629 -3.84 0.72 23.33
CA HIS A 629 -4.55 -0.57 23.26
C HIS A 629 -5.88 -0.41 22.50
N PRO A 630 -6.37 -1.47 21.83
CA PRO A 630 -7.70 -1.50 21.22
C PRO A 630 -8.82 -1.12 22.21
N SER A 631 -9.95 -0.63 21.70
CA SER A 631 -11.14 -0.29 22.50
C SER A 631 -12.23 -1.38 22.46
N CYS A 632 -12.04 -2.40 21.63
CA CYS A 632 -12.99 -3.50 21.46
C CYS A 632 -12.29 -4.83 21.15
N CYS A 633 -13.01 -5.93 21.38
CA CYS A 633 -12.58 -7.28 21.05
C CYS A 633 -13.71 -8.09 20.40
N VAL A 634 -13.33 -9.18 19.72
CA VAL A 634 -14.27 -10.09 19.07
C VAL A 634 -14.25 -11.46 19.75
N SER A 635 -15.40 -12.12 19.82
CA SER A 635 -15.54 -13.50 20.29
C SER A 635 -16.39 -14.30 19.30
N PHE A 636 -16.11 -15.59 19.18
CA PHE A 636 -16.71 -16.46 18.17
C PHE A 636 -17.41 -17.66 18.79
N SER A 637 -18.50 -18.07 18.15
CA SER A 637 -19.18 -19.32 18.46
C SER A 637 -19.86 -19.87 17.21
N SER A 638 -20.18 -21.16 17.23
CA SER A 638 -20.81 -21.86 16.12
C SER A 638 -21.76 -22.91 16.68
N PHE A 639 -22.88 -23.17 16.00
CA PHE A 639 -23.78 -24.26 16.38
C PHE A 639 -23.13 -25.66 16.32
N TYR A 640 -21.96 -25.80 15.69
CA TYR A 640 -21.18 -27.04 15.65
C TYR A 640 -20.25 -27.24 16.85
N ASN A 641 -20.08 -26.23 17.70
CA ASN A 641 -19.16 -26.28 18.84
C ASN A 641 -19.80 -25.65 20.07
N ASP A 642 -19.92 -26.43 21.15
CA ASP A 642 -20.50 -25.99 22.43
C ASP A 642 -19.60 -24.98 23.17
N THR A 643 -18.34 -24.84 22.76
CA THR A 643 -17.39 -23.89 23.36
C THR A 643 -17.33 -22.57 22.59
N ILE A 644 -17.45 -21.47 23.33
CA ILE A 644 -17.26 -20.12 22.81
C ILE A 644 -15.76 -19.82 22.79
N THR A 645 -15.23 -19.41 21.65
CA THR A 645 -13.89 -18.80 21.56
C THR A 645 -13.97 -17.38 22.12
N PRO A 646 -13.43 -17.13 23.34
CA PRO A 646 -13.61 -15.85 24.00
C PRO A 646 -12.71 -14.77 23.38
N CYS A 647 -12.95 -13.51 23.73
CA CYS A 647 -11.97 -12.46 23.47
C CYS A 647 -10.62 -12.82 24.12
N PRO A 648 -9.47 -12.50 23.47
CA PRO A 648 -8.17 -12.64 24.08
C PRO A 648 -8.08 -11.94 25.44
N SER A 649 -7.45 -12.60 26.41
CA SER A 649 -7.20 -12.01 27.73
C SER A 649 -6.35 -10.75 27.59
N CYS A 650 -6.72 -9.70 28.33
CA CYS A 650 -6.06 -8.40 28.30
C CYS A 650 -6.00 -7.71 26.91
N ALA A 651 -6.93 -8.01 26.01
CA ALA A 651 -7.00 -7.40 24.67
C ALA A 651 -6.95 -5.87 24.70
N CYS A 652 -7.58 -5.22 25.69
CA CYS A 652 -7.63 -3.76 25.81
C CYS A 652 -6.75 -3.20 26.95
N GLY A 653 -5.77 -3.98 27.41
CA GLY A 653 -4.80 -3.59 28.43
C GLY A 653 -5.23 -3.90 29.87
N CYS A 654 -4.32 -4.48 30.66
CA CYS A 654 -4.56 -4.93 32.04
C CYS A 654 -3.77 -4.14 33.10
N GLU A 655 -3.28 -2.94 32.78
CA GLU A 655 -2.22 -2.26 33.53
C GLU A 655 -2.56 -1.82 34.98
N ASN A 656 -3.71 -2.17 35.60
CA ASN A 656 -3.90 -2.13 37.06
C ASN A 656 -5.20 -2.83 37.54
N LYS A 657 -5.14 -3.71 38.56
CA LYS A 657 -6.32 -4.40 39.15
C LYS A 657 -7.39 -3.48 39.79
N ARG A 658 -7.14 -2.17 39.87
CA ARG A 658 -8.06 -1.15 40.41
C ARG A 658 -8.86 -0.40 39.34
N SER A 659 -8.70 -0.73 38.05
CA SER A 659 -9.29 0.04 36.93
C SER A 659 -10.70 -0.39 36.49
N CYS A 660 -11.27 -1.44 37.09
CA CYS A 660 -12.58 -1.95 36.74
C CYS A 660 -13.45 -2.25 37.97
N VAL A 661 -14.76 -2.39 37.76
CA VAL A 661 -15.78 -2.65 38.77
C VAL A 661 -16.40 -4.03 38.55
N LYS A 662 -16.54 -4.84 39.60
CA LYS A 662 -17.24 -6.12 39.52
C LYS A 662 -18.75 -5.90 39.37
N ALA A 663 -19.41 -6.75 38.57
CA ALA A 663 -20.83 -6.64 38.23
C ALA A 663 -21.76 -6.59 39.45
N ASP A 664 -21.43 -7.32 40.53
CA ASP A 664 -22.29 -7.42 41.72
C ASP A 664 -21.89 -6.45 42.86
N SER A 665 -21.10 -5.42 42.55
CA SER A 665 -20.60 -4.52 43.59
C SER A 665 -21.66 -3.52 44.08
N LYS A 666 -21.74 -3.33 45.41
CA LYS A 666 -22.58 -2.28 46.06
C LYS A 666 -22.23 -0.84 45.65
N ILE A 667 -21.19 -0.65 44.82
CA ILE A 667 -20.81 0.66 44.28
C ILE A 667 -21.78 1.09 43.17
N LEU A 668 -22.36 0.14 42.43
CA LEU A 668 -23.30 0.39 41.34
C LEU A 668 -24.67 0.90 41.81
N THR A 669 -25.03 0.67 43.09
CA THR A 669 -26.29 1.15 43.68
C THR A 669 -26.21 2.57 44.25
N LYS A 670 -25.03 3.22 44.21
CA LYS A 670 -24.89 4.62 44.63
C LYS A 670 -25.46 5.56 43.56
N LYS A 671 -26.48 6.35 43.91
CA LYS A 671 -26.99 7.47 43.07
C LYS A 671 -25.83 8.42 42.74
N GLY A 672 -25.63 8.71 41.44
CA GLY A 672 -24.58 9.61 40.94
C GLY A 672 -23.32 8.93 40.40
N LEU A 673 -23.27 7.60 40.27
CA LEU A 673 -22.12 6.92 39.64
C LEU A 673 -22.09 7.07 38.10
N ASN A 674 -23.27 7.23 37.49
CA ASN A 674 -23.49 7.37 36.04
C ASN A 674 -23.43 8.83 35.57
N THR A 675 -23.17 9.79 36.47
CA THR A 675 -22.86 11.16 36.06
C THR A 675 -21.40 11.23 35.62
N PRO A 676 -21.09 11.76 34.42
CA PRO A 676 -19.71 11.99 34.01
C PRO A 676 -19.02 12.88 35.05
N ARG A 677 -17.96 12.37 35.71
CA ARG A 677 -17.06 13.24 36.49
C ARG A 677 -16.38 14.23 35.53
N LYS A 678 -15.85 15.33 36.07
CA LYS A 678 -15.03 16.33 35.33
C LYS A 678 -13.99 15.73 34.37
N ASP A 679 -13.55 14.49 34.60
CA ASP A 679 -12.48 13.83 33.84
C ASP A 679 -12.95 12.75 32.83
N ASN A 680 -14.26 12.48 32.67
CA ASN A 680 -14.82 11.49 31.71
C ASN A 680 -14.15 10.10 31.71
N ALA A 681 -13.50 9.70 32.81
CA ALA A 681 -12.78 8.43 32.88
C ALA A 681 -13.76 7.24 32.77
N PRO A 682 -13.51 6.28 31.85
CA PRO A 682 -14.39 5.14 31.62
C PRO A 682 -14.47 4.26 32.87
N LEU A 683 -15.67 3.84 33.23
CA LEU A 683 -15.89 2.94 34.37
C LEU A 683 -16.23 1.56 33.82
N LEU A 684 -15.23 0.71 33.71
CA LEU A 684 -15.35 -0.57 33.03
C LEU A 684 -15.79 -1.70 33.96
N GLN A 685 -16.66 -2.60 33.50
CA GLN A 685 -16.92 -3.89 34.15
C GLN A 685 -15.69 -4.81 34.07
N CYS A 686 -15.31 -5.41 35.19
CA CYS A 686 -14.19 -6.35 35.21
C CYS A 686 -14.49 -7.60 34.37
N THR A 687 -13.75 -7.77 33.28
CA THR A 687 -13.73 -8.97 32.45
C THR A 687 -12.28 -9.40 32.22
N HIS A 688 -12.04 -10.63 31.76
CA HIS A 688 -10.67 -11.09 31.47
C HIS A 688 -10.03 -10.35 30.28
N HIS A 689 -10.83 -9.81 29.36
CA HIS A 689 -10.36 -9.09 28.17
C HIS A 689 -10.20 -7.57 28.40
N MET A 690 -10.84 -7.02 29.44
CA MET A 690 -10.77 -5.60 29.82
C MET A 690 -11.19 -4.60 28.73
N CYS A 691 -12.04 -5.02 27.80
CA CYS A 691 -12.50 -4.17 26.70
C CYS A 691 -13.87 -3.51 26.99
N PRO A 692 -14.02 -2.19 26.75
CA PRO A 692 -15.32 -1.50 26.79
C PRO A 692 -16.40 -2.12 25.92
N ILE A 693 -16.02 -2.64 24.75
CA ILE A 693 -16.96 -3.22 23.79
C ILE A 693 -16.52 -4.62 23.42
N ARG A 694 -17.49 -5.52 23.33
CA ARG A 694 -17.31 -6.85 22.74
C ARG A 694 -18.30 -7.04 21.61
N VAL A 695 -17.78 -7.48 20.47
CA VAL A 695 -18.59 -7.98 19.36
C VAL A 695 -18.56 -9.52 19.42
N HIS A 696 -19.73 -10.14 19.51
CA HIS A 696 -19.88 -11.58 19.46
C HIS A 696 -20.47 -11.98 18.11
N TRP A 697 -19.77 -12.84 17.39
CA TRP A 697 -20.20 -13.35 16.10
C TRP A 697 -20.48 -14.85 16.22
N HIS A 698 -21.75 -15.19 16.11
CA HIS A 698 -22.26 -16.54 16.28
C HIS A 698 -22.79 -17.08 14.95
N VAL A 699 -22.18 -18.16 14.45
CA VAL A 699 -22.75 -18.91 13.31
C VAL A 699 -23.90 -19.75 13.83
N LYS A 700 -25.13 -19.25 13.65
CA LYS A 700 -26.36 -19.81 14.24
C LYS A 700 -26.86 -21.03 13.48
N THR A 701 -26.86 -20.97 12.16
CA THR A 701 -27.39 -22.04 11.32
C THR A 701 -26.74 -22.05 9.95
N ASN A 702 -26.55 -23.25 9.39
CA ASN A 702 -26.01 -23.48 8.06
C ASN A 702 -27.09 -24.05 7.14
N TYR A 703 -27.73 -23.20 6.32
CA TYR A 703 -28.67 -23.66 5.29
C TYR A 703 -27.92 -24.11 4.04
N LYS A 704 -28.59 -24.75 3.08
CA LYS A 704 -27.97 -25.14 1.81
C LYS A 704 -27.28 -23.96 1.12
N ASP A 705 -28.02 -22.86 0.95
CA ASP A 705 -27.56 -21.70 0.17
C ASP A 705 -27.15 -20.48 1.04
N TYR A 706 -27.38 -20.52 2.35
CA TYR A 706 -27.16 -19.37 3.24
C TYR A 706 -26.52 -19.75 4.57
N TRP A 707 -25.68 -18.85 5.10
CA TRP A 707 -25.33 -18.83 6.52
C TRP A 707 -26.23 -17.86 7.26
N ARG A 708 -26.77 -18.30 8.40
CA ARG A 708 -27.42 -17.40 9.35
C ARG A 708 -26.45 -17.12 10.48
N VAL A 709 -26.04 -15.86 10.57
CA VAL A 709 -25.13 -15.35 11.58
C VAL A 709 -25.92 -14.48 12.55
N LYS A 710 -25.65 -14.61 13.84
CA LYS A 710 -26.12 -13.68 14.87
C LYS A 710 -24.95 -12.81 15.34
N ILE A 711 -25.12 -11.50 15.25
CA ILE A 711 -24.18 -10.49 15.74
C ILE A 711 -24.74 -9.94 17.04
N ALA A 712 -23.93 -9.89 18.09
CA ALA A 712 -24.28 -9.22 19.34
C ALA A 712 -23.16 -8.28 19.79
N ILE A 713 -23.49 -7.01 20.02
CA ILE A 713 -22.57 -6.00 20.52
C ILE A 713 -22.92 -5.75 21.99
N THR A 714 -21.95 -5.91 22.89
CA THR A 714 -22.13 -5.71 24.33
C THR A 714 -21.25 -4.55 24.80
N ASN A 715 -21.84 -3.62 25.55
CA ASN A 715 -21.17 -2.52 26.22
C ASN A 715 -20.87 -2.89 27.68
N PHE A 716 -19.62 -2.75 28.07
CA PHE A 716 -19.09 -3.01 29.40
C PHE A 716 -18.70 -1.73 30.15
N ASN A 717 -19.00 -0.55 29.60
CA ASN A 717 -18.75 0.74 30.24
C ASN A 717 -20.01 1.26 30.96
N TYR A 718 -19.93 1.48 32.27
CA TYR A 718 -21.00 1.99 33.14
C TYR A 718 -21.20 3.51 33.09
N ARG A 719 -20.48 4.22 32.22
CA ARG A 719 -20.55 5.70 32.13
C ARG A 719 -20.70 6.22 30.71
N MET A 720 -20.85 5.32 29.75
CA MET A 720 -20.82 5.70 28.35
C MET A 720 -21.92 4.98 27.58
N ASN A 721 -22.83 5.78 27.05
CA ASN A 721 -23.78 5.35 26.03
C ASN A 721 -23.19 5.65 24.66
N HIS A 722 -23.37 4.75 23.71
CA HIS A 722 -23.00 4.98 22.32
C HIS A 722 -24.23 5.34 21.51
N THR A 723 -24.41 6.64 21.28
CA THR A 723 -25.33 7.19 20.28
C THR A 723 -24.66 7.06 18.91
N LEU A 724 -25.38 6.56 17.90
CA LEU A 724 -24.88 6.39 16.52
C LEU A 724 -23.77 5.35 16.36
N TRP A 725 -23.80 4.24 17.11
CA TRP A 725 -22.78 3.21 16.97
C TRP A 725 -22.73 2.65 15.54
N THR A 726 -21.53 2.29 15.10
CA THR A 726 -21.26 1.68 13.79
C THR A 726 -20.38 0.45 13.97
N LEU A 727 -20.63 -0.56 13.15
CA LEU A 727 -19.87 -1.80 13.11
C LEU A 727 -19.47 -2.07 11.65
N ALA A 728 -18.22 -1.86 11.28
CA ALA A 728 -17.71 -2.25 9.97
C ALA A 728 -17.04 -3.62 10.05
N VAL A 729 -17.42 -4.53 9.15
CA VAL A 729 -16.96 -5.92 9.14
C VAL A 729 -16.44 -6.25 7.76
N GLN A 730 -15.24 -6.82 7.71
CA GLN A 730 -14.69 -7.42 6.49
C GLN A 730 -14.93 -8.93 6.53
N HIS A 731 -15.72 -9.43 5.60
CA HIS A 731 -16.06 -10.85 5.49
C HIS A 731 -16.38 -11.19 4.02
N PRO A 732 -15.82 -12.27 3.45
CA PRO A 732 -16.00 -12.63 2.03
C PRO A 732 -17.45 -12.60 1.53
N ASN A 733 -18.40 -13.14 2.30
CA ASN A 733 -19.83 -13.17 1.97
C ASN A 733 -20.60 -11.85 2.15
N LEU A 734 -19.97 -10.77 2.61
CA LEU A 734 -20.63 -9.46 2.65
C LEU A 734 -20.76 -8.82 1.27
N ASN A 735 -20.15 -9.42 0.24
CA ASN A 735 -20.40 -9.10 -1.16
C ASN A 735 -21.82 -9.41 -1.63
N ASN A 736 -22.52 -10.30 -0.93
CA ASN A 736 -23.86 -10.77 -1.29
C ASN A 736 -24.73 -10.98 -0.05
N VAL A 737 -25.00 -9.88 0.67
CA VAL A 737 -25.89 -9.86 1.82
C VAL A 737 -27.34 -9.92 1.35
N THR A 738 -28.06 -10.98 1.76
CA THR A 738 -29.45 -11.18 1.36
C THR A 738 -30.39 -10.40 2.27
N GLN A 739 -30.15 -10.46 3.58
CA GLN A 739 -31.02 -9.83 4.56
C GLN A 739 -30.25 -9.53 5.85
N VAL A 740 -30.54 -8.37 6.43
CA VAL A 740 -30.08 -7.96 7.76
C VAL A 740 -31.32 -7.69 8.60
N PHE A 741 -31.39 -8.29 9.78
CA PHE A 741 -32.50 -8.14 10.71
C PHE A 741 -32.11 -7.14 11.79
N SER A 742 -33.01 -6.21 12.14
CA SER A 742 -32.85 -5.29 13.28
C SER A 742 -31.71 -4.27 13.18
N PHE A 743 -30.76 -4.38 12.26
CA PHE A 743 -29.73 -3.36 11.97
C PHE A 743 -29.91 -2.84 10.55
N ASP A 744 -29.51 -1.60 10.32
CA ASP A 744 -29.32 -1.07 8.98
C ASP A 744 -27.96 -1.52 8.43
N TYR A 745 -27.87 -1.70 7.11
CA TYR A 745 -26.68 -2.18 6.43
C TYR A 745 -26.33 -1.32 5.22
N LYS A 746 -25.03 -1.08 5.06
CA LYS A 746 -24.47 -0.40 3.90
C LYS A 746 -23.18 -1.08 3.47
N SER A 747 -23.08 -1.46 2.20
CA SER A 747 -21.83 -1.97 1.63
C SER A 747 -20.78 -0.85 1.57
N VAL A 748 -19.54 -1.19 1.91
CA VAL A 748 -18.39 -0.28 1.87
C VAL A 748 -17.39 -0.86 0.87
N ALA A 749 -17.29 -0.27 -0.31
CA ALA A 749 -16.38 -0.69 -1.37
C ALA A 749 -15.34 0.41 -1.66
N PRO A 750 -14.28 0.54 -0.83
CA PRO A 750 -13.34 1.67 -0.90
C PRO A 750 -12.56 1.72 -2.22
N TYR A 751 -12.44 0.58 -2.93
CA TYR A 751 -11.68 0.46 -4.19
C TYR A 751 -12.55 0.06 -5.39
N GLY A 752 -13.89 -0.03 -5.23
CA GLY A 752 -14.84 -0.37 -6.30
C GLY A 752 -14.81 -1.81 -6.83
N SER A 753 -13.68 -2.52 -6.73
CA SER A 753 -13.49 -3.89 -7.23
C SER A 753 -13.74 -5.00 -6.20
N ILE A 754 -13.69 -4.67 -4.91
CA ILE A 754 -13.88 -5.61 -3.79
C ILE A 754 -14.99 -5.06 -2.88
N ASN A 755 -16.08 -5.82 -2.73
CA ASN A 755 -17.25 -5.49 -1.93
C ASN A 755 -17.41 -6.42 -0.72
N ASP A 756 -16.30 -6.92 -0.17
CA ASP A 756 -16.25 -7.84 0.97
C ASP A 756 -16.42 -7.16 2.34
N THR A 757 -16.72 -5.87 2.36
CA THR A 757 -16.82 -5.07 3.58
C THR A 757 -18.22 -4.46 3.69
N GLY A 758 -18.82 -4.61 4.87
CA GLY A 758 -20.15 -4.12 5.19
C GLY A 758 -20.16 -3.33 6.48
N MET A 759 -20.90 -2.22 6.50
CA MET A 759 -21.15 -1.40 7.68
C MET A 759 -22.56 -1.66 8.20
N PHE A 760 -22.67 -1.96 9.48
CA PHE A 760 -23.91 -2.10 10.22
C PHE A 760 -24.07 -0.95 11.22
N PHE A 761 -25.29 -0.50 11.43
CA PHE A 761 -25.61 0.55 12.41
C PHE A 761 -27.05 0.39 12.90
N GLY A 762 -27.36 1.04 14.02
CA GLY A 762 -28.68 0.95 14.62
C GLY A 762 -29.74 1.74 13.86
N THR A 763 -30.95 1.19 13.82
CA THR A 763 -32.14 1.82 13.26
C THR A 763 -32.67 2.88 14.25
N LYS A 764 -32.96 4.07 13.73
CA LYS A 764 -33.43 5.22 14.54
C LYS A 764 -34.64 4.84 15.40
N PHE A 765 -34.62 5.25 16.67
CA PHE A 765 -35.67 4.98 17.67
C PHE A 765 -35.89 3.51 18.05
N TYR A 766 -35.00 2.60 17.61
CA TYR A 766 -35.11 1.18 17.95
C TYR A 766 -33.86 0.70 18.69
N ASN A 767 -32.70 0.77 18.04
CA ASN A 767 -31.43 0.32 18.63
C ASN A 767 -30.25 1.17 18.18
N ASP A 768 -30.50 2.39 17.72
CA ASP A 768 -29.51 3.45 17.46
C ASP A 768 -28.77 3.93 18.71
N LEU A 769 -29.25 3.55 19.89
CA LEU A 769 -28.63 3.76 21.20
C LEU A 769 -28.17 2.44 21.81
N LEU A 770 -26.85 2.28 21.98
CA LEU A 770 -26.27 1.21 22.78
C LEU A 770 -26.01 1.75 24.20
N MET A 771 -26.85 1.32 25.14
CA MET A 771 -26.80 1.76 26.54
C MET A 771 -25.51 1.29 27.23
N GLU A 772 -25.20 1.95 28.34
CA GLU A 772 -24.14 1.57 29.28
C GLU A 772 -24.30 0.12 29.79
N ALA A 773 -23.24 -0.37 30.42
CA ALA A 773 -23.18 -1.74 30.94
C ALA A 773 -24.35 -2.06 31.88
N GLY A 774 -24.98 -3.22 31.63
CA GLY A 774 -26.15 -3.69 32.35
C GLY A 774 -27.03 -4.59 31.46
N PRO A 775 -28.25 -4.94 31.91
CA PRO A 775 -29.17 -5.81 31.14
C PRO A 775 -29.50 -5.27 29.74
N SER A 776 -29.59 -3.95 29.60
CA SER A 776 -29.88 -3.24 28.34
C SER A 776 -28.63 -2.81 27.56
N GLY A 777 -27.43 -3.11 28.07
CA GLY A 777 -26.14 -2.76 27.46
C GLY A 777 -25.75 -3.68 26.30
N ASN A 778 -26.71 -4.19 25.54
CA ASN A 778 -26.44 -5.00 24.36
C ASN A 778 -27.42 -4.70 23.22
N VAL A 779 -26.93 -4.86 21.99
CA VAL A 779 -27.74 -4.87 20.78
C VAL A 779 -27.42 -6.11 19.96
N GLN A 780 -28.41 -6.68 19.29
CA GLN A 780 -28.24 -7.90 18.53
C GLN A 780 -29.01 -7.86 17.20
N SER A 781 -28.48 -8.57 16.23
CA SER A 781 -29.01 -8.68 14.87
C SER A 781 -28.72 -10.07 14.32
N GLU A 782 -29.51 -10.48 13.33
CA GLU A 782 -29.19 -11.63 12.50
C GLU A 782 -28.91 -11.18 11.07
N VAL A 783 -28.03 -11.90 10.39
CA VAL A 783 -27.64 -11.64 9.01
C VAL A 783 -27.70 -12.94 8.22
N LEU A 784 -28.31 -12.89 7.04
CA LEU A 784 -28.27 -13.96 6.05
C LEU A 784 -27.22 -13.63 4.99
N LEU A 785 -26.19 -14.47 4.95
CA LEU A 785 -25.09 -14.38 4.02
C LEU A 785 -25.23 -15.48 2.98
N GLN A 786 -25.40 -15.12 1.71
CA GLN A 786 -25.50 -16.12 0.65
C GLN A 786 -24.15 -16.80 0.45
N LYS A 787 -24.18 -18.13 0.29
CA LYS A 787 -23.01 -18.91 -0.06
C LYS A 787 -22.82 -18.88 -1.57
N ASP A 788 -21.65 -18.46 -1.99
CA ASP A 788 -21.23 -18.63 -3.38
C ASP A 788 -20.56 -20.00 -3.55
N GLN A 789 -21.13 -20.84 -4.40
CA GLN A 789 -20.64 -22.20 -4.68
C GLN A 789 -19.19 -22.20 -5.22
N LYS A 790 -18.74 -21.10 -5.85
CA LYS A 790 -17.37 -20.97 -6.35
C LYS A 790 -16.33 -20.67 -5.26
N THR A 791 -16.75 -20.10 -4.13
CA THR A 791 -15.87 -19.62 -3.05
C THR A 791 -16.12 -20.30 -1.70
N PHE A 792 -17.19 -21.09 -1.58
CA PHE A 792 -17.59 -21.79 -0.36
C PHE A 792 -16.56 -22.85 0.08
N THR A 793 -16.12 -22.76 1.33
CA THR A 793 -15.24 -23.77 1.94
C THR A 793 -15.47 -23.89 3.45
N PHE A 794 -15.36 -25.11 3.98
CA PHE A 794 -15.30 -25.35 5.43
C PHE A 794 -13.88 -25.14 6.00
N LYS A 795 -12.87 -24.97 5.13
CA LYS A 795 -11.48 -24.74 5.55
C LYS A 795 -11.30 -23.31 6.09
N GLN A 796 -10.49 -23.16 7.14
CA GLN A 796 -9.96 -21.88 7.64
C GLN A 796 -11.00 -20.90 8.22
N GLY A 797 -12.12 -21.40 8.75
CA GLY A 797 -13.07 -20.54 9.47
C GLY A 797 -13.80 -19.52 8.58
N TRP A 798 -14.12 -19.91 7.35
CA TRP A 798 -14.75 -19.07 6.32
C TRP A 798 -16.04 -18.35 6.76
N ALA A 799 -16.77 -18.89 7.74
CA ALA A 799 -17.98 -18.29 8.29
C ALA A 799 -17.73 -17.16 9.32
N PHE A 800 -16.46 -16.83 9.59
CA PHE A 800 -16.04 -15.81 10.55
C PHE A 800 -15.40 -14.61 9.85
N PRO A 801 -15.55 -13.39 10.42
CA PRO A 801 -15.01 -12.18 9.84
C PRO A 801 -13.48 -12.15 9.88
N ARG A 802 -12.88 -11.48 8.88
CA ARG A 802 -11.43 -11.26 8.79
C ARG A 802 -10.99 -10.05 9.59
N LYS A 803 -11.82 -9.02 9.64
CA LYS A 803 -11.63 -7.80 10.44
C LYS A 803 -12.96 -7.25 10.94
N VAL A 804 -12.92 -6.57 12.08
CA VAL A 804 -14.07 -5.93 12.70
C VAL A 804 -13.64 -4.59 13.27
N TYR A 805 -14.42 -3.54 13.01
CA TYR A 805 -14.21 -2.19 13.50
C TYR A 805 -15.46 -1.71 14.21
N PHE A 806 -15.33 -1.16 15.41
CA PHE A 806 -16.44 -0.56 16.15
C PHE A 806 -16.22 0.94 16.32
N ASN A 807 -17.15 1.77 15.85
CA ASN A 807 -17.02 3.23 15.79
C ASN A 807 -15.70 3.69 15.13
N GLY A 808 -15.22 2.88 14.18
CA GLY A 808 -13.96 3.04 13.48
C GLY A 808 -12.71 2.49 14.16
N ASP A 809 -12.75 2.06 15.42
CA ASP A 809 -11.58 1.44 16.06
C ASP A 809 -11.49 -0.05 15.72
N GLU A 810 -10.31 -0.53 15.32
CA GLU A 810 -10.10 -1.95 15.00
C GLU A 810 -10.20 -2.81 16.27
N CYS A 811 -11.08 -3.82 16.25
CA CYS A 811 -11.25 -4.74 17.36
C CYS A 811 -10.22 -5.86 17.30
N MET A 812 -9.78 -6.34 18.47
CA MET A 812 -8.88 -7.49 18.54
C MET A 812 -9.65 -8.80 18.29
N LEU A 813 -9.27 -9.55 17.24
CA LEU A 813 -9.80 -10.89 16.96
C LEU A 813 -8.97 -11.97 17.69
N PRO A 814 -9.58 -13.12 18.06
CA PRO A 814 -8.84 -14.28 18.54
C PRO A 814 -7.97 -14.88 17.42
N SER A 815 -7.00 -15.73 17.77
CA SER A 815 -6.15 -16.39 16.77
C SER A 815 -7.01 -17.29 15.85
N PRO A 816 -6.78 -17.31 14.52
CA PRO A 816 -7.48 -18.21 13.60
C PRO A 816 -7.45 -19.69 14.01
N ASP A 817 -6.39 -20.14 14.67
CA ASP A 817 -6.26 -21.53 15.16
C ASP A 817 -7.24 -21.88 16.29
N SER A 818 -7.80 -20.86 16.94
CA SER A 818 -8.78 -20.99 18.03
C SER A 818 -10.22 -20.83 17.58
N TYR A 819 -10.48 -20.68 16.27
CA TYR A 819 -11.82 -20.51 15.76
C TYR A 819 -12.65 -21.78 15.97
N PRO A 820 -13.97 -21.67 16.23
CA PRO A 820 -14.82 -22.83 16.38
C PRO A 820 -14.73 -23.73 15.14
N PHE A 821 -14.50 -25.03 15.35
CA PHE A 821 -14.45 -26.00 14.26
C PHE A 821 -15.78 -26.05 13.51
N LEU A 822 -15.72 -26.00 12.18
CA LEU A 822 -16.83 -26.33 11.30
C LEU A 822 -16.57 -27.75 10.77
N PRO A 823 -17.57 -28.65 10.72
CA PRO A 823 -17.34 -30.03 10.32
C PRO A 823 -16.83 -30.08 8.88
N ASN A 824 -15.60 -30.54 8.71
CA ASN A 824 -15.13 -31.02 7.43
C ASN A 824 -15.78 -32.38 7.22
N SER A 825 -16.79 -32.45 6.35
CA SER A 825 -17.36 -33.72 5.93
C SER A 825 -16.32 -34.54 5.16
N ALA A 826 -15.67 -35.47 5.86
CA ALA A 826 -15.23 -36.75 5.31
C ALA A 826 -15.11 -37.74 6.47
N ARG A 827 -16.01 -38.73 6.52
CA ARG A 827 -15.76 -39.97 7.25
C ARG A 827 -14.52 -40.59 6.64
N GLY A 828 -13.39 -40.59 7.37
CA GLY A 828 -12.27 -41.46 7.01
C GLY A 828 -12.75 -42.90 7.10
N SER A 829 -12.71 -43.64 6.00
CA SER A 829 -12.93 -45.08 6.06
C SER A 829 -11.84 -45.70 6.94
N LEU A 830 -12.23 -46.56 7.88
CA LEU A 830 -11.33 -47.51 8.51
C LEU A 830 -10.88 -48.51 7.44
N ALA A 831 -9.81 -48.18 6.72
CA ALA A 831 -9.14 -49.11 5.81
C ALA A 831 -7.65 -48.77 5.71
N SER A 832 -6.91 -48.85 6.83
CA SER A 832 -5.44 -48.87 6.75
C SER A 832 -4.74 -49.55 7.95
N LEU A 833 -5.42 -50.48 8.64
CA LEU A 833 -4.78 -51.27 9.70
C LEU A 833 -4.27 -52.64 9.21
N SER A 834 -4.60 -53.08 7.99
CA SER A 834 -4.15 -54.37 7.44
C SER A 834 -2.87 -54.30 6.60
N THR A 835 -2.42 -53.11 6.19
CA THR A 835 -1.22 -52.93 5.35
C THR A 835 0.07 -52.79 6.14
N LEU A 836 -0.01 -52.50 7.44
CA LEU A 836 1.15 -52.40 8.35
C LEU A 836 1.65 -53.77 8.85
N SER A 837 0.78 -54.78 8.92
CA SER A 837 1.17 -56.14 9.32
C SER A 837 1.90 -56.90 8.22
N PHE A 838 1.61 -56.60 6.95
CA PHE A 838 2.21 -57.31 5.82
C PHE A 838 3.65 -56.84 5.52
N THR A 839 3.95 -55.56 5.72
CA THR A 839 5.29 -55.00 5.50
C THR A 839 6.28 -55.42 6.58
N ILE A 840 5.84 -55.61 7.83
CA ILE A 840 6.69 -56.09 8.92
C ILE A 840 7.08 -57.57 8.72
N LEU A 841 6.17 -58.41 8.22
CA LEU A 841 6.45 -59.82 7.92
C LEU A 841 7.45 -59.99 6.76
N VAL A 842 7.38 -59.14 5.74
CA VAL A 842 8.32 -59.17 4.60
C VAL A 842 9.73 -58.72 5.01
N LEU A 843 9.85 -57.76 5.93
CA LEU A 843 11.15 -57.29 6.42
C LEU A 843 11.86 -58.31 7.31
N VAL A 844 11.13 -59.15 8.05
CA VAL A 844 11.72 -60.24 8.85
C VAL A 844 12.22 -61.39 7.97
N PHE A 845 11.56 -61.67 6.85
CA PHE A 845 11.99 -62.70 5.90
C PHE A 845 13.25 -62.33 5.12
N ILE A 846 13.52 -61.04 4.90
CA ILE A 846 14.71 -60.57 4.16
C ILE A 846 15.96 -60.53 5.06
N SER A 847 15.81 -60.55 6.39
CA SER A 847 16.95 -60.54 7.33
C SER A 847 17.53 -61.93 7.67
N VAL A 848 17.01 -63.03 7.10
CA VAL A 848 17.45 -64.40 7.42
C VAL A 848 17.89 -65.20 6.19
N TRP A 849 18.33 -64.54 5.11
CA TRP A 849 18.93 -65.22 3.96
C TRP A 849 20.22 -64.56 3.49
#